data_AF-A0A1Y5HD36-F1
#
_entry.id   AF-A0A1Y5HD36-F1
#
_cell.length_a   1.000
_cell.length_b   1.000
_cell.length_c   1.000
_cell.angle_alpha   90.00
_cell.angle_beta   90.00
_cell.angle_gamma   90.00
#
_symmetry.space_group_name_H-M   'P 1'
#
loop_
_entity.id
_entity.type
_entity.pdbx_description
1 polymer ?
#
loop_
_entity_poly.entity_id
_entity_poly.type
_entity_poly.pdbx_seq_one_letter_code
_entity_poly.pdbx_strand_id
1 'polypeptide(L)'
;MGNQNLHPATPNTDSHAASFNVKLCHALLQIVQHQGVSTSDALASSIIEQSTLDAPGQRYPVDVFAKLLAQLIQRTNNPKLPLLAAEATQPRMLGCLGFVMTTANTLQDAYQMLSDYIGLVYDGIQLDIEHHQDHCTLTLQIAGNDPAVTEYFMGCLLNWPRWLTGRQVPAQSINFNFQQHQAQDYHRQLATQVSFSQAHNHVVFSSHYMALACSEANWEMHQLHCNFADKLMLRSMQQQALISQTKHQIRKLLLQPQTTDSQTIRRQQVATCLNMSLRTFQRKLKLLDSNFQKIYDSVRHETCLQLIANQKLNFAQISYKLGFSNPSAFQKAFKRWMKTSPSDYRNRLLSSALSQQRNKPDAIATPLWFLHLSAEQLQLQIQHKLANISSFSLQLLRLAAAVGQPGQSAVPVAMLADISGNSLARLSIYLWPAQEQQLINKLDSTNTDNLALSFCHDAVIVALASNTSAEQRSEQHYRIGSYYQRAQQPQLALQHFQLCDLTLLTIENIKSLDQCCRVLIDTCEPLPLQLLQDIYQRLIDCRTQLGDHLDQLQSLYLEQLPISIGAGNLALAELRVADLLEARLTLEQQVSLAVHHSQLLLAQNNHQQALALLINTATGQCKIAPFAHSDSDCLVEVAAQLDGLENLSQSQLEEFSRPQTSLKLSAFTAMQLRILQQIIEISLQHQRPLLAVGAISRMFTLSLNADDYLYSSFASAHFSWVCSWFAGNIKMAKMCSARALHLARQQSDSHSRQCQLILYTKVYHWLGPMTQALYQLRTSQADSNSAANSYNMQSSLLVQYL
;
A
#
# COMPACT_ATOMS: atom_id res chain seq x y z
N MET A 1 -57.39 17.13 -33.89
CA MET A 1 -56.78 15.85 -33.48
C MET A 1 -55.48 16.16 -32.77
N GLY A 2 -55.30 15.68 -31.54
CA GLY A 2 -54.12 15.94 -30.73
C GLY A 2 -54.43 15.76 -29.23
N ASN A 3 -54.49 14.51 -28.79
CA ASN A 3 -54.59 14.12 -27.39
C ASN A 3 -53.33 14.57 -26.63
N GLN A 4 -53.50 15.40 -25.59
CA GLN A 4 -52.53 15.51 -24.50
C GLN A 4 -53.13 14.84 -23.26
N ASN A 5 -52.50 13.72 -22.89
CA ASN A 5 -52.83 12.91 -21.72
C ASN A 5 -52.59 13.71 -20.43
N LEU A 6 -53.66 13.90 -19.67
CA LEU A 6 -53.61 14.22 -18.24
C LEU A 6 -53.08 12.99 -17.50
N HIS A 7 -51.84 13.07 -17.00
CA HIS A 7 -51.31 12.13 -16.01
C HIS A 7 -52.06 12.30 -14.68
N PRO A 8 -52.56 11.22 -14.05
CA PRO A 8 -53.04 11.31 -12.67
C PRO A 8 -51.85 11.36 -11.71
N ALA A 9 -51.97 12.22 -10.72
CA ALA A 9 -50.98 12.53 -9.70
C ALA A 9 -50.49 11.30 -8.92
N THR A 10 -49.18 11.20 -8.75
CA THR A 10 -48.50 10.28 -7.84
C THR A 10 -48.80 10.64 -6.37
N PRO A 11 -49.19 9.69 -5.51
CA PRO A 11 -49.24 9.96 -4.07
C PRO A 11 -47.83 9.93 -3.47
N ASN A 12 -47.43 11.04 -2.87
CA ASN A 12 -46.35 11.10 -1.88
C ASN A 12 -46.78 10.36 -0.61
N THR A 13 -46.00 9.38 -0.12
CA THR A 13 -45.78 9.14 1.31
C THR A 13 -44.59 8.21 1.57
N ASP A 14 -43.67 8.70 2.39
CA ASP A 14 -42.56 8.01 3.04
C ASP A 14 -43.00 6.81 3.91
N SER A 15 -42.66 5.58 3.50
CA SER A 15 -42.37 4.44 4.38
C SER A 15 -41.68 3.34 3.57
N HIS A 16 -40.45 2.96 3.92
CA HIS A 16 -39.78 1.82 3.27
C HIS A 16 -40.54 0.53 3.58
N ALA A 17 -41.27 -0.01 2.59
CA ALA A 17 -41.98 -1.28 2.72
C ALA A 17 -40.99 -2.45 2.87
N ALA A 18 -41.26 -3.38 3.79
CA ALA A 18 -40.46 -4.59 3.98
C ALA A 18 -40.40 -5.42 2.70
N SER A 19 -39.25 -6.02 2.39
CA SER A 19 -39.01 -6.74 1.14
C SER A 19 -38.37 -8.13 1.35
N PHE A 20 -38.47 -9.01 0.36
CA PHE A 20 -37.83 -10.33 0.35
C PHE A 20 -37.06 -10.57 -0.95
N ASN A 21 -36.11 -11.49 -0.93
CA ASN A 21 -35.31 -11.88 -2.08
C ASN A 21 -36.07 -12.88 -2.97
N VAL A 22 -36.19 -12.58 -4.27
CA VAL A 22 -36.98 -13.37 -5.23
C VAL A 22 -36.51 -14.82 -5.33
N LYS A 23 -35.24 -15.12 -5.03
CA LYS A 23 -34.70 -16.49 -5.08
C LYS A 23 -35.45 -17.47 -4.18
N LEU A 24 -36.10 -16.98 -3.13
CA LEU A 24 -36.90 -17.81 -2.24
C LEU A 24 -38.11 -18.43 -2.96
N CYS A 25 -38.58 -17.85 -4.07
CA CYS A 25 -39.65 -18.42 -4.88
C CYS A 25 -39.24 -19.66 -5.68
N HIS A 26 -37.94 -19.93 -5.89
CA HIS A 26 -37.48 -21.05 -6.73
C HIS A 26 -38.00 -22.41 -6.24
N ALA A 27 -37.89 -22.69 -4.93
CA ALA A 27 -38.35 -23.95 -4.35
C ALA A 27 -39.86 -24.13 -4.47
N LEU A 28 -40.62 -23.04 -4.27
CA LEU A 28 -42.07 -23.02 -4.42
C LEU A 28 -42.50 -23.31 -5.87
N LEU A 29 -41.89 -22.60 -6.83
CA LEU A 29 -42.20 -22.78 -8.25
C LEU A 29 -41.85 -24.18 -8.73
N GLN A 30 -40.74 -24.75 -8.26
CA GLN A 30 -40.34 -26.12 -8.59
C GLN A 30 -41.37 -27.16 -8.09
N ILE A 31 -41.85 -27.02 -6.85
CA ILE A 31 -42.86 -27.94 -6.30
C ILE A 31 -44.21 -27.80 -7.02
N VAL A 32 -44.62 -26.58 -7.33
CA VAL A 32 -45.88 -26.32 -8.06
C VAL A 32 -45.82 -26.83 -9.50
N GLN A 33 -44.64 -26.77 -10.14
CA GLN A 33 -44.41 -27.37 -11.45
C GLN A 33 -44.56 -28.90 -11.42
N HIS A 34 -44.07 -29.57 -10.38
CA HIS A 34 -44.30 -31.00 -10.17
C HIS A 34 -45.77 -31.35 -9.90
N GLN A 35 -46.60 -30.38 -9.49
CA GLN A 35 -48.04 -30.53 -9.29
C GLN A 35 -48.86 -30.13 -10.54
N GLY A 36 -48.19 -29.88 -11.68
CA GLY A 36 -48.84 -29.67 -12.99
C GLY A 36 -49.19 -28.22 -13.33
N VAL A 37 -48.72 -27.23 -12.55
CA VAL A 37 -48.93 -25.80 -12.84
C VAL A 37 -47.63 -25.21 -13.40
N SER A 38 -47.68 -24.62 -14.60
CA SER A 38 -46.49 -24.03 -15.23
C SER A 38 -45.98 -22.81 -14.45
N THR A 39 -44.68 -22.48 -14.58
CA THR A 39 -44.09 -21.33 -13.90
C THR A 39 -44.69 -20.00 -14.34
N SER A 40 -45.04 -19.87 -15.63
CA SER A 40 -45.75 -18.69 -16.15
C SER A 40 -47.14 -18.57 -15.55
N ASP A 41 -47.87 -19.69 -15.41
CA ASP A 41 -49.20 -19.67 -14.82
C ASP A 41 -49.15 -19.39 -13.32
N ALA A 42 -48.16 -19.94 -12.61
CA ALA A 42 -47.93 -19.72 -11.19
C ALA A 42 -47.67 -18.23 -10.87
N LEU A 43 -46.99 -17.51 -11.77
CA LEU A 43 -46.62 -16.11 -11.59
C LEU A 43 -47.60 -15.11 -12.22
N ALA A 44 -48.56 -15.55 -13.05
CA ALA A 44 -49.46 -14.70 -13.84
C ALA A 44 -50.27 -13.68 -13.01
N SER A 45 -50.54 -13.96 -11.74
CA SER A 45 -51.27 -13.08 -10.81
C SER A 45 -50.36 -12.32 -9.84
N SER A 46 -49.04 -12.40 -10.02
CA SER A 46 -48.02 -11.76 -9.19
C SER A 46 -47.30 -10.63 -9.93
N ILE A 47 -46.67 -9.73 -9.19
CA ILE A 47 -45.84 -8.64 -9.73
C ILE A 47 -44.44 -9.18 -10.16
N ILE A 48 -44.17 -10.46 -9.95
CA ILE A 48 -42.86 -11.07 -10.21
C ILE A 48 -42.79 -11.50 -11.67
N GLU A 49 -41.88 -10.87 -12.42
CA GLU A 49 -41.58 -11.27 -13.79
C GLU A 49 -40.64 -12.48 -13.81
N GLN A 50 -40.92 -13.47 -14.67
CA GLN A 50 -40.11 -14.69 -14.78
C GLN A 50 -38.63 -14.40 -15.14
N SER A 51 -38.37 -13.37 -15.94
CA SER A 51 -37.02 -12.88 -16.30
C SER A 51 -36.20 -12.42 -15.09
N THR A 52 -36.86 -12.05 -13.99
CA THR A 52 -36.22 -11.48 -12.80
C THR A 52 -35.90 -12.51 -11.71
N LEU A 53 -36.37 -13.76 -11.86
CA LEU A 53 -36.14 -14.84 -10.88
C LEU A 53 -34.65 -15.15 -10.67
N ASP A 54 -33.86 -15.05 -11.74
CA ASP A 54 -32.41 -15.31 -11.71
C ASP A 54 -31.57 -14.04 -11.58
N ALA A 55 -32.20 -12.87 -11.58
CA ALA A 55 -31.52 -11.58 -11.42
C ALA A 55 -30.87 -11.48 -10.01
N PRO A 56 -29.54 -11.28 -9.91
CA PRO A 56 -28.86 -11.22 -8.62
C PRO A 56 -29.36 -10.06 -7.76
N GLY A 57 -29.84 -10.37 -6.55
CA GLY A 57 -30.19 -9.36 -5.55
C GLY A 57 -31.56 -8.69 -5.77
N GLN A 58 -32.37 -9.19 -6.70
CA GLN A 58 -33.73 -8.67 -6.92
C GLN A 58 -34.63 -8.90 -5.70
N ARG A 59 -35.35 -7.86 -5.29
CA ARG A 59 -36.24 -7.88 -4.11
C ARG A 59 -37.65 -7.38 -4.46
N TYR A 60 -38.65 -7.98 -3.80
CA TYR A 60 -40.06 -7.61 -3.92
C TYR A 60 -40.67 -7.38 -2.54
N PRO A 61 -41.79 -6.63 -2.41
CA PRO A 61 -42.47 -6.46 -1.12
C PRO A 61 -42.90 -7.79 -0.50
N VAL A 62 -42.79 -7.92 0.82
CA VAL A 62 -43.11 -9.17 1.56
C VAL A 62 -44.54 -9.65 1.36
N ASP A 63 -45.50 -8.73 1.18
CA ASP A 63 -46.90 -9.07 0.93
C ASP A 63 -47.09 -9.85 -0.38
N VAL A 64 -46.19 -9.67 -1.35
CA VAL A 64 -46.22 -10.42 -2.62
C VAL A 64 -45.95 -11.90 -2.36
N PHE A 65 -45.05 -12.22 -1.43
CA PHE A 65 -44.74 -13.60 -1.10
C PHE A 65 -45.92 -14.33 -0.44
N ALA A 66 -46.54 -13.71 0.57
CA ALA A 66 -47.71 -14.26 1.24
C ALA A 66 -48.89 -14.47 0.26
N LYS A 67 -49.15 -13.47 -0.60
CA LYS A 67 -50.19 -13.56 -1.64
C LYS A 67 -49.89 -14.67 -2.65
N LEU A 68 -48.65 -14.78 -3.12
CA LEU A 68 -48.24 -15.84 -4.04
C LEU A 68 -48.47 -17.21 -3.40
N LEU A 69 -48.04 -17.41 -2.16
CA LEU A 69 -48.20 -18.67 -1.45
C LEU A 69 -49.69 -19.04 -1.29
N ALA A 70 -50.54 -18.10 -0.88
CA ALA A 70 -51.98 -18.31 -0.76
C ALA A 70 -52.66 -18.65 -2.10
N GLN A 71 -52.28 -17.97 -3.18
CA GLN A 71 -52.78 -18.24 -4.54
C GLN A 71 -52.38 -19.65 -5.01
N LEU A 72 -51.13 -20.03 -4.76
CA LEU A 72 -50.62 -21.34 -5.15
C LEU A 72 -51.33 -22.46 -4.38
N ILE A 73 -51.57 -22.30 -3.07
CA ILE A 73 -52.35 -23.24 -2.26
C ILE A 73 -53.75 -23.45 -2.84
N GLN A 74 -54.44 -22.36 -3.23
CA GLN A 74 -55.77 -22.45 -3.82
C GLN A 74 -55.77 -23.14 -5.19
N ARG A 75 -54.78 -22.84 -6.04
CA ARG A 75 -54.67 -23.41 -7.39
C ARG A 75 -54.30 -24.87 -7.40
N THR A 76 -53.40 -25.30 -6.53
CA THR A 76 -53.00 -26.71 -6.40
C THR A 76 -53.97 -27.51 -5.53
N ASN A 77 -54.91 -26.83 -4.85
CA ASN A 77 -55.82 -27.40 -3.85
C ASN A 77 -55.06 -28.20 -2.77
N ASN A 78 -53.86 -27.75 -2.43
CA ASN A 78 -52.96 -28.45 -1.50
C ASN A 78 -52.57 -27.54 -0.34
N PRO A 79 -53.26 -27.64 0.82
CA PRO A 79 -52.94 -26.81 1.99
C PRO A 79 -51.56 -27.11 2.58
N LYS A 80 -50.95 -28.25 2.24
CA LYS A 80 -49.62 -28.67 2.73
C LYS A 80 -48.47 -28.14 1.86
N LEU A 81 -48.76 -27.33 0.84
CA LEU A 81 -47.77 -26.77 -0.06
C LEU A 81 -46.62 -26.03 0.66
N PRO A 82 -46.86 -25.21 1.71
CA PRO A 82 -45.77 -24.53 2.43
C PRO A 82 -44.75 -25.50 3.01
N LEU A 83 -45.19 -26.62 3.59
CA LEU A 83 -44.30 -27.62 4.17
C LEU A 83 -43.52 -28.40 3.10
N LEU A 84 -44.18 -28.75 1.98
CA LEU A 84 -43.52 -29.42 0.85
C LEU A 84 -42.45 -28.52 0.22
N ALA A 85 -42.75 -27.24 0.05
CA ALA A 85 -41.80 -26.26 -0.43
C ALA A 85 -40.64 -26.06 0.55
N ALA A 86 -40.93 -26.06 1.85
CA ALA A 86 -39.90 -25.98 2.88
C ALA A 86 -38.94 -27.17 2.87
N GLU A 87 -39.44 -28.39 2.57
CA GLU A 87 -38.58 -29.58 2.43
C GLU A 87 -37.66 -29.50 1.21
N ALA A 88 -38.15 -28.95 0.10
CA ALA A 88 -37.37 -28.73 -1.11
C ALA A 88 -36.39 -27.54 -1.00
N THR A 89 -36.57 -26.66 -0.01
CA THR A 89 -35.75 -25.45 0.15
C THR A 89 -34.40 -25.78 0.79
N GLN A 90 -33.38 -25.95 -0.04
CA GLN A 90 -32.01 -26.13 0.43
C GLN A 90 -31.40 -24.80 0.89
N PRO A 91 -30.51 -24.79 1.91
CA PRO A 91 -29.85 -23.57 2.38
C PRO A 91 -29.21 -22.77 1.24
N ARG A 92 -28.53 -23.43 0.28
CA ARG A 92 -27.87 -22.79 -0.88
C ARG A 92 -28.82 -21.96 -1.76
N MET A 93 -30.11 -22.27 -1.77
CA MET A 93 -31.11 -21.52 -2.53
C MET A 93 -31.36 -20.12 -1.95
N LEU A 94 -30.96 -19.88 -0.70
CA LEU A 94 -31.02 -18.57 -0.05
C LEU A 94 -29.92 -17.60 -0.52
N GLY A 95 -29.12 -18.00 -1.51
CA GLY A 95 -28.01 -17.20 -2.02
C GLY A 95 -26.90 -17.03 -0.98
N CYS A 96 -26.46 -15.78 -0.76
CA CYS A 96 -25.34 -15.47 0.13
C CYS A 96 -25.52 -16.05 1.54
N LEU A 97 -26.74 -15.99 2.09
CA LEU A 97 -27.01 -16.53 3.42
C LEU A 97 -26.80 -18.05 3.48
N GLY A 98 -27.24 -18.75 2.43
CA GLY A 98 -27.04 -20.19 2.29
C GLY A 98 -25.57 -20.59 2.35
N PHE A 99 -24.71 -19.84 1.66
CA PHE A 99 -23.27 -20.08 1.66
C PHE A 99 -22.65 -19.86 3.04
N VAL A 100 -23.03 -18.79 3.73
CA VAL A 100 -22.55 -18.51 5.10
C VAL A 100 -22.92 -19.64 6.06
N MET A 101 -24.15 -20.14 5.98
CA MET A 101 -24.62 -21.26 6.80
C MET A 101 -23.88 -22.56 6.47
N THR A 102 -23.69 -22.85 5.19
CA THR A 102 -23.13 -24.13 4.72
C THR A 102 -21.65 -24.28 5.08
N THR A 103 -20.87 -23.17 5.05
CA THR A 103 -19.44 -23.19 5.39
C THR A 103 -19.15 -22.99 6.88
N ALA A 104 -20.19 -22.82 7.72
CA ALA A 104 -20.03 -22.64 9.16
C ALA A 104 -19.46 -23.90 9.83
N ASN A 105 -18.77 -23.76 10.97
CA ASN A 105 -18.12 -24.90 11.61
C ASN A 105 -19.11 -25.88 12.23
N THR A 106 -20.15 -25.39 12.91
CA THR A 106 -21.15 -26.22 13.59
C THR A 106 -22.58 -25.84 13.19
N LEU A 107 -23.53 -26.73 13.45
CA LEU A 107 -24.97 -26.45 13.25
C LEU A 107 -25.42 -25.24 14.08
N GLN A 108 -24.87 -25.07 15.28
CA GLN A 108 -25.08 -23.88 16.10
C GLN A 108 -24.65 -22.61 15.38
N ASP A 109 -23.43 -22.61 14.83
CA ASP A 109 -22.90 -21.46 14.10
C ASP A 109 -23.75 -21.15 12.87
N ALA A 110 -24.18 -22.18 12.14
CA ALA A 110 -25.06 -22.02 10.99
C ALA A 110 -26.39 -21.34 11.35
N TYR A 111 -27.04 -21.74 12.45
CA TYR A 111 -28.25 -21.09 12.93
C TYR A 111 -28.02 -19.68 13.45
N GLN A 112 -26.87 -19.45 14.11
CA GLN A 112 -26.49 -18.10 14.52
C GLN A 112 -26.32 -17.18 13.31
N MET A 113 -25.69 -17.67 12.23
CA MET A 113 -25.57 -16.94 10.97
C MET A 113 -26.93 -16.68 10.31
N LEU A 114 -27.82 -17.68 10.32
CA LEU A 114 -29.21 -17.50 9.87
C LEU A 114 -29.86 -16.34 10.63
N SER A 115 -29.87 -16.37 11.97
CA SER A 115 -30.42 -15.29 12.81
C SER A 115 -29.82 -13.93 12.47
N ASP A 116 -28.49 -13.87 12.25
CA ASP A 116 -27.77 -12.63 12.01
C ASP A 116 -28.02 -12.01 10.63
N TYR A 117 -28.36 -12.82 9.62
CA TYR A 117 -28.44 -12.41 8.22
C TYR A 117 -29.79 -12.71 7.54
N ILE A 118 -30.80 -13.22 8.25
CA ILE A 118 -32.11 -13.60 7.66
C ILE A 118 -32.81 -12.45 6.92
N GLY A 119 -32.55 -11.20 7.29
CA GLY A 119 -33.04 -10.03 6.55
C GLY A 119 -32.55 -9.94 5.09
N LEU A 120 -31.43 -10.61 4.73
CA LEU A 120 -30.99 -10.70 3.34
C LEU A 120 -31.97 -11.51 2.49
N VAL A 121 -32.73 -12.39 3.14
CA VAL A 121 -33.71 -13.26 2.51
C VAL A 121 -35.11 -12.67 2.63
N TYR A 122 -35.51 -12.23 3.82
CA TYR A 122 -36.87 -11.75 4.07
C TYR A 122 -36.87 -10.72 5.22
N ASP A 123 -37.30 -9.49 4.93
CA ASP A 123 -37.41 -8.43 5.93
C ASP A 123 -38.61 -8.67 6.85
N GLY A 124 -38.45 -8.42 8.15
CA GLY A 124 -39.52 -8.62 9.13
C GLY A 124 -39.58 -10.04 9.71
N ILE A 125 -38.59 -10.89 9.42
CA ILE A 125 -38.35 -12.13 10.17
C ILE A 125 -37.28 -11.89 11.23
N GLN A 126 -37.57 -12.33 12.45
CA GLN A 126 -36.62 -12.43 13.54
C GLN A 126 -36.55 -13.88 14.02
N LEU A 127 -35.33 -14.38 14.19
CA LEU A 127 -35.05 -15.69 14.74
C LEU A 127 -34.24 -15.52 16.03
N ASP A 128 -34.84 -15.85 17.16
CA ASP A 128 -34.18 -15.84 18.45
C ASP A 128 -33.74 -17.27 18.81
N ILE A 129 -32.54 -17.40 19.38
CA ILE A 129 -31.92 -18.68 19.71
C ILE A 129 -31.64 -18.69 21.21
N GLU A 130 -32.23 -19.65 21.91
CA GLU A 130 -32.05 -19.84 23.35
C GLU A 130 -31.35 -21.19 23.60
N HIS A 131 -30.27 -21.15 24.37
CA HIS A 131 -29.49 -22.32 24.73
C HIS A 131 -29.77 -22.70 26.18
N HIS A 132 -30.29 -23.90 26.38
CA HIS A 132 -30.43 -24.54 27.68
C HIS A 132 -29.44 -25.72 27.78
N GLN A 133 -29.31 -26.31 28.97
CA GLN A 133 -28.38 -27.41 29.20
C GLN A 133 -28.67 -28.63 28.29
N ASP A 134 -29.95 -29.00 28.17
CA ASP A 134 -30.35 -30.24 27.44
C ASP A 134 -31.00 -29.99 26.07
N HIS A 135 -31.41 -28.75 25.79
CA HIS A 135 -32.11 -28.39 24.57
C HIS A 135 -31.76 -26.99 24.08
N CYS A 136 -32.02 -26.75 22.79
CA CYS A 136 -31.89 -25.46 22.13
C CYS A 136 -33.22 -25.12 21.47
N THR A 137 -33.70 -23.90 21.73
CA THR A 137 -35.00 -23.41 21.25
C THR A 137 -34.76 -22.34 20.18
N LEU A 138 -35.34 -22.55 19.00
CA LEU A 138 -35.34 -21.59 17.90
C LEU A 138 -36.72 -20.94 17.81
N THR A 139 -36.84 -19.68 18.18
CA THR A 139 -38.12 -18.93 18.18
C THR A 139 -38.22 -18.02 16.96
N LEU A 140 -39.23 -18.26 16.13
CA LEU A 140 -39.48 -17.53 14.89
C LEU A 140 -40.59 -16.50 15.08
N GLN A 141 -40.28 -15.24 14.75
CA GLN A 141 -41.23 -14.14 14.74
C GLN A 141 -41.31 -13.56 13.32
N ILE A 142 -42.52 -13.49 12.77
CA ILE A 142 -42.76 -12.95 11.43
C ILE A 142 -43.72 -11.77 11.54
N ALA A 143 -43.31 -10.62 11.00
CA ALA A 143 -44.17 -9.45 10.90
C ALA A 143 -45.43 -9.77 10.07
N GLY A 144 -46.62 -9.48 10.60
CA GLY A 144 -47.91 -9.79 9.99
C GLY A 144 -48.49 -11.16 10.35
N ASN A 145 -47.68 -12.09 10.87
CA ASN A 145 -48.08 -13.41 11.38
C ASN A 145 -48.93 -14.24 10.39
N ASP A 146 -48.58 -14.24 9.10
CA ASP A 146 -49.24 -15.08 8.08
C ASP A 146 -48.97 -16.57 8.37
N PRO A 147 -50.01 -17.41 8.53
CA PRO A 147 -49.83 -18.83 8.88
C PRO A 147 -49.04 -19.63 7.83
N ALA A 148 -49.28 -19.41 6.54
CA ALA A 148 -48.63 -20.19 5.48
C ALA A 148 -47.14 -19.83 5.37
N VAL A 149 -46.81 -18.55 5.50
CA VAL A 149 -45.40 -18.10 5.56
C VAL A 149 -44.71 -18.64 6.80
N THR A 150 -45.41 -18.63 7.95
CA THR A 150 -44.90 -19.20 9.20
C THR A 150 -44.61 -20.69 9.07
N GLU A 151 -45.54 -21.47 8.53
CA GLU A 151 -45.36 -22.90 8.27
C GLU A 151 -44.17 -23.17 7.35
N TYR A 152 -44.01 -22.38 6.28
CA TYR A 152 -42.89 -22.52 5.36
C TYR A 152 -41.54 -22.34 6.07
N PHE A 153 -41.35 -21.26 6.83
CA PHE A 153 -40.08 -21.00 7.51
C PHE A 153 -39.83 -21.96 8.67
N MET A 154 -40.87 -22.37 9.39
CA MET A 154 -40.77 -23.38 10.45
C MET A 154 -40.37 -24.75 9.88
N GLY A 155 -40.93 -25.14 8.73
CA GLY A 155 -40.50 -26.33 8.00
C GLY A 155 -39.04 -26.24 7.54
N CYS A 156 -38.60 -25.06 7.08
CA CYS A 156 -37.20 -24.84 6.68
C CYS A 156 -36.24 -25.06 7.85
N LEU A 157 -36.55 -24.49 9.02
CA LEU A 157 -35.77 -24.68 10.25
C LEU A 157 -35.70 -26.16 10.65
N LEU A 158 -36.76 -26.93 10.45
CA LEU A 158 -36.73 -28.36 10.74
C LEU A 158 -35.84 -29.15 9.76
N ASN A 159 -35.82 -28.74 8.48
CA ASN A 159 -35.20 -29.51 7.40
C ASN A 159 -33.72 -29.16 7.15
N TRP A 160 -33.28 -27.94 7.44
CA TRP A 160 -31.90 -27.50 7.17
C TRP A 160 -30.80 -28.27 7.89
N PRO A 161 -30.96 -28.80 9.12
CA PRO A 161 -29.93 -29.63 9.76
C PRO A 161 -29.48 -30.81 8.88
N ARG A 162 -30.42 -31.45 8.17
CA ARG A 162 -30.13 -32.56 7.25
C ARG A 162 -29.20 -32.14 6.12
N TRP A 163 -29.44 -30.97 5.55
CA TRP A 163 -28.64 -30.43 4.46
C TRP A 163 -27.28 -29.90 4.94
N LEU A 164 -27.23 -29.30 6.13
CA LEU A 164 -26.01 -28.70 6.67
C LEU A 164 -25.04 -29.74 7.23
N THR A 165 -25.54 -30.79 7.87
CA THR A 165 -24.71 -31.79 8.58
C THR A 165 -24.62 -33.13 7.86
N GLY A 166 -25.47 -33.37 6.85
CA GLY A 166 -25.62 -34.67 6.20
C GLY A 166 -26.27 -35.73 7.08
N ARG A 167 -26.78 -35.37 8.26
CA ARG A 167 -27.39 -36.28 9.24
C ARG A 167 -28.84 -35.89 9.52
N GLN A 168 -29.68 -36.88 9.80
CA GLN A 168 -31.02 -36.63 10.32
C GLN A 168 -30.92 -36.09 11.76
N VAL A 169 -31.49 -34.92 12.00
CA VAL A 169 -31.53 -34.27 13.32
C VAL A 169 -32.97 -34.16 13.77
N PRO A 170 -33.46 -35.08 14.63
CA PRO A 170 -34.84 -35.04 15.11
C PRO A 170 -35.06 -33.85 16.06
N ALA A 171 -36.13 -33.09 15.83
CA ALA A 171 -36.63 -32.12 16.79
C ALA A 171 -37.44 -32.82 17.90
N GLN A 172 -37.31 -32.32 19.12
CA GLN A 172 -38.11 -32.77 20.27
C GLN A 172 -39.56 -32.31 20.15
N SER A 173 -39.77 -31.06 19.75
CA SER A 173 -41.11 -30.51 19.52
C SER A 173 -41.08 -29.31 18.57
N ILE A 174 -42.24 -29.02 18.01
CA ILE A 174 -42.53 -27.83 17.21
C ILE A 174 -43.85 -27.22 17.69
N ASN A 175 -43.82 -25.92 17.94
CA ASN A 175 -44.95 -25.19 18.49
C ASN A 175 -45.35 -24.07 17.53
N PHE A 176 -46.63 -24.00 17.22
CA PHE A 176 -47.24 -22.98 16.37
C PHE A 176 -48.17 -22.08 17.18
N ASN A 177 -48.18 -20.79 16.86
CA ASN A 177 -49.00 -19.80 17.55
C ASN A 177 -50.43 -19.72 17.01
N PHE A 178 -50.67 -20.17 15.78
CA PHE A 178 -51.99 -20.20 15.17
C PHE A 178 -52.76 -21.47 15.55
N GLN A 179 -54.07 -21.41 15.38
CA GLN A 179 -54.97 -22.52 15.66
C GLN A 179 -55.11 -23.41 14.42
N GLN A 180 -54.99 -24.72 14.58
CA GLN A 180 -55.19 -25.70 13.49
C GLN A 180 -56.03 -26.87 13.99
N HIS A 181 -57.02 -27.29 13.18
CA HIS A 181 -58.03 -28.26 13.61
C HIS A 181 -57.65 -29.73 13.33
N GLN A 182 -56.58 -29.99 12.57
CA GLN A 182 -56.13 -31.32 12.17
C GLN A 182 -54.66 -31.60 12.56
N ALA A 183 -54.37 -31.66 13.86
CA ALA A 183 -53.01 -31.81 14.38
C ALA A 183 -52.32 -33.16 14.04
N GLN A 184 -53.09 -34.24 13.87
CA GLN A 184 -52.55 -35.60 13.64
C GLN A 184 -51.79 -35.75 12.31
N ASP A 185 -52.16 -34.98 11.28
CA ASP A 185 -51.49 -35.01 9.98
C ASP A 185 -50.10 -34.37 10.02
N TYR A 186 -49.92 -33.33 10.84
CA TYR A 186 -48.64 -32.62 10.97
C TYR A 186 -47.60 -33.45 11.72
N HIS A 187 -48.02 -34.24 12.71
CA HIS A 187 -47.12 -35.16 13.43
C HIS A 187 -46.45 -36.17 12.49
N ARG A 188 -47.20 -36.74 11.53
CA ARG A 188 -46.64 -37.70 10.57
C ARG A 188 -45.70 -37.04 9.58
N GLN A 189 -46.02 -35.82 9.15
CA GLN A 189 -45.24 -35.11 8.12
C GLN A 189 -43.95 -34.51 8.65
N LEU A 190 -43.97 -33.98 9.88
CA LEU A 190 -42.81 -33.34 10.51
C LEU A 190 -42.03 -34.31 11.40
N ALA A 191 -42.53 -35.54 11.59
CA ALA A 191 -41.91 -36.58 12.42
C ALA A 191 -41.52 -36.10 13.84
N THR A 192 -42.26 -35.15 14.39
CA THR A 192 -42.00 -34.56 15.72
C THR A 192 -43.31 -34.24 16.45
N GLN A 193 -43.23 -33.88 17.73
CA GLN A 193 -44.38 -33.48 18.52
C GLN A 193 -44.83 -32.06 18.13
N VAL A 194 -46.04 -31.90 17.61
CA VAL A 194 -46.62 -30.63 17.15
C VAL A 194 -47.66 -30.12 18.15
N SER A 195 -47.51 -28.90 18.63
CA SER A 195 -48.55 -28.22 19.45
C SER A 195 -49.00 -26.92 18.80
N PHE A 196 -50.30 -26.64 18.85
CA PHE A 196 -50.91 -25.42 18.30
C PHE A 196 -51.36 -24.47 19.41
N SER A 197 -51.75 -23.25 19.03
CA SER A 197 -52.24 -22.20 19.94
C SER A 197 -51.27 -21.84 21.08
N GLN A 198 -49.97 -21.86 20.79
CA GLN A 198 -48.91 -21.49 21.73
C GLN A 198 -48.59 -19.99 21.68
N ALA A 199 -47.88 -19.46 22.68
CA ALA A 199 -47.52 -18.04 22.71
C ALA A 199 -46.54 -17.62 21.59
N HIS A 200 -45.67 -18.54 21.16
CA HIS A 200 -44.60 -18.27 20.19
C HIS A 200 -44.41 -19.45 19.24
N ASN A 201 -44.03 -19.17 17.99
CA ASN A 201 -43.62 -20.21 17.04
C ASN A 201 -42.19 -20.64 17.35
N HIS A 202 -41.95 -21.89 17.74
CA HIS A 202 -40.59 -22.35 18.02
C HIS A 202 -40.35 -23.83 17.74
N VAL A 203 -39.10 -24.15 17.41
CA VAL A 203 -38.61 -25.52 17.23
C VAL A 203 -37.62 -25.83 18.34
N VAL A 204 -37.76 -26.99 18.97
CA VAL A 204 -36.87 -27.44 20.05
C VAL A 204 -36.03 -28.61 19.56
N PHE A 205 -34.71 -28.46 19.65
CA PHE A 205 -33.74 -29.51 19.37
C PHE A 205 -33.01 -29.90 20.65
N SER A 206 -32.49 -31.14 20.73
CA SER A 206 -31.53 -31.45 21.80
C SER A 206 -30.23 -30.66 21.60
N SER A 207 -29.67 -30.16 22.70
CA SER A 207 -28.44 -29.35 22.68
C SER A 207 -27.25 -30.09 22.06
N HIS A 208 -27.20 -31.42 22.20
CA HIS A 208 -26.09 -32.23 21.66
C HIS A 208 -25.99 -32.18 20.12
N TYR A 209 -27.09 -31.89 19.41
CA TYR A 209 -27.07 -31.78 17.95
C TYR A 209 -26.46 -30.47 17.46
N MET A 210 -26.48 -29.42 18.30
CA MET A 210 -25.95 -28.11 17.93
C MET A 210 -24.42 -28.14 17.71
N ALA A 211 -23.73 -29.09 18.34
CA ALA A 211 -22.30 -29.31 18.16
C ALA A 211 -21.93 -30.13 16.92
N LEU A 212 -22.89 -30.62 16.13
CA LEU A 212 -22.59 -31.34 14.89
C LEU A 212 -21.88 -30.42 13.90
N ALA A 213 -20.80 -30.92 13.30
CA ALA A 213 -20.08 -30.20 12.26
C ALA A 213 -20.90 -30.10 10.98
N CYS A 214 -20.84 -28.95 10.30
CA CYS A 214 -21.41 -28.84 8.95
C CYS A 214 -20.54 -29.62 7.95
N SER A 215 -21.16 -30.28 6.98
CA SER A 215 -20.48 -31.15 6.01
C SER A 215 -19.46 -30.41 5.14
N GLU A 216 -19.66 -29.11 4.94
CA GLU A 216 -18.80 -28.24 4.12
C GLU A 216 -18.10 -27.16 4.94
N ALA A 217 -17.91 -27.41 6.25
CA ALA A 217 -17.21 -26.49 7.13
C ALA A 217 -15.83 -26.12 6.55
N ASN A 218 -15.63 -24.83 6.26
CA ASN A 218 -14.37 -24.28 5.76
C ASN A 218 -14.25 -22.84 6.28
N TRP A 219 -13.30 -22.64 7.19
CA TRP A 219 -13.07 -21.37 7.85
C TRP A 219 -12.77 -20.21 6.89
N GLU A 220 -11.89 -20.41 5.90
CA GLU A 220 -11.46 -19.36 4.97
C GLU A 220 -12.62 -18.92 4.08
N MET A 221 -13.36 -19.89 3.53
CA MET A 221 -14.56 -19.62 2.74
C MET A 221 -15.67 -19.00 3.58
N HIS A 222 -15.82 -19.43 4.83
CA HIS A 222 -16.78 -18.86 5.76
C HIS A 222 -16.51 -17.38 6.04
N GLN A 223 -15.25 -16.99 6.25
CA GLN A 223 -14.88 -15.58 6.39
C GLN A 223 -15.19 -14.76 5.12
N LEU A 224 -14.86 -15.29 3.94
CA LEU A 224 -15.16 -14.62 2.66
C LEU A 224 -16.67 -14.42 2.47
N HIS A 225 -17.47 -15.45 2.73
CA HIS A 225 -18.93 -15.37 2.65
C HIS A 225 -19.53 -14.41 3.68
N CYS A 226 -19.03 -14.42 4.93
CA CYS A 226 -19.43 -13.46 5.96
C CYS A 226 -19.13 -12.02 5.54
N ASN A 227 -17.92 -11.75 5.04
CA ASN A 227 -17.54 -10.42 4.55
C ASN A 227 -18.42 -9.95 3.39
N PHE A 228 -18.80 -10.86 2.49
CA PHE A 228 -19.71 -10.54 1.40
C PHE A 228 -21.16 -10.32 1.89
N ALA A 229 -21.65 -11.14 2.82
CA ALA A 229 -22.96 -10.99 3.45
C ALA A 229 -23.08 -9.66 4.21
N ASP A 230 -22.04 -9.25 4.93
CA ASP A 230 -21.98 -7.96 5.62
C ASP A 230 -22.05 -6.80 4.62
N LYS A 231 -21.32 -6.86 3.50
CA LYS A 231 -21.41 -5.85 2.42
C LYS A 231 -22.82 -5.77 1.83
N LEU A 232 -23.50 -6.90 1.61
CA LEU A 232 -24.87 -6.93 1.10
C LEU A 232 -25.88 -6.38 2.13
N MET A 233 -25.71 -6.71 3.41
CA MET A 233 -26.53 -6.17 4.50
C MET A 233 -26.42 -4.64 4.59
N LEU A 234 -25.20 -4.11 4.43
CA LEU A 234 -24.93 -2.68 4.44
C LEU A 234 -25.47 -1.95 3.19
N ARG A 235 -25.60 -2.64 2.06
CA ARG A 235 -26.22 -2.11 0.83
C ARG A 235 -27.75 -2.16 0.88
N SER A 236 -28.31 -3.25 1.41
CA SER A 236 -29.76 -3.48 1.51
C SER A 236 -30.42 -2.59 2.56
N MET A 237 -29.68 -2.18 3.59
CA MET A 237 -30.11 -1.18 4.56
C MET A 237 -29.25 0.07 4.37
N GLN A 238 -29.68 0.96 3.47
CA GLN A 238 -29.00 2.23 3.18
C GLN A 238 -28.44 2.85 4.47
N GLN A 239 -27.13 3.06 4.51
CA GLN A 239 -26.30 3.28 5.71
C GLN A 239 -26.75 4.43 6.62
N GLN A 240 -27.63 5.33 6.17
CA GLN A 240 -28.18 6.43 6.96
C GLN A 240 -29.56 6.10 7.57
N ALA A 241 -30.28 5.13 7.01
CA ALA A 241 -31.63 4.76 7.41
C ALA A 241 -31.68 4.10 8.79
N LEU A 242 -30.75 3.21 9.14
CA LEU A 242 -30.80 2.55 10.46
C LEU A 242 -30.54 3.53 11.60
N ILE A 243 -29.53 4.40 11.46
CA ILE A 243 -29.23 5.42 12.48
C ILE A 243 -30.38 6.43 12.55
N SER A 244 -30.91 6.88 11.40
CA SER A 244 -32.02 7.85 11.37
C SER A 244 -33.33 7.27 11.90
N GLN A 245 -33.67 6.02 11.57
CA GLN A 245 -34.82 5.29 12.12
C GLN A 245 -34.68 5.06 13.62
N THR A 246 -33.47 4.70 14.09
CA THR A 246 -33.17 4.58 15.52
C THR A 246 -33.37 5.94 16.22
N LYS A 247 -32.84 7.04 15.64
CA LYS A 247 -33.05 8.39 16.17
C LYS A 247 -34.52 8.77 16.21
N HIS A 248 -35.25 8.53 15.13
CA HIS A 248 -36.67 8.83 14.99
C HIS A 248 -37.50 8.07 16.03
N GLN A 249 -37.24 6.78 16.21
CA GLN A 249 -37.98 5.96 17.15
C GLN A 249 -37.69 6.34 18.60
N ILE A 250 -36.43 6.68 18.92
CA ILE A 250 -36.08 7.24 20.23
C ILE A 250 -36.82 8.57 20.47
N ARG A 251 -36.87 9.48 19.50
CA ARG A 251 -37.61 10.76 19.63
C ARG A 251 -39.09 10.53 19.86
N LYS A 252 -39.72 9.61 19.12
CA LYS A 252 -41.13 9.26 19.27
C LYS A 252 -41.44 8.75 20.67
N LEU A 253 -40.60 7.87 21.20
CA LEU A 253 -40.74 7.32 22.56
C LEU A 253 -40.47 8.37 23.66
N LEU A 254 -39.61 9.37 23.42
CA LEU A 254 -39.39 10.49 24.34
C LEU A 254 -40.55 11.51 24.36
N LEU A 255 -41.26 11.67 23.24
CA LEU A 255 -42.31 12.68 23.08
C LEU A 255 -43.73 12.17 23.36
N GLN A 256 -43.92 10.87 23.53
CA GLN A 256 -45.21 10.30 23.92
C GLN A 256 -45.61 10.78 25.33
N PRO A 257 -46.90 11.12 25.56
CA PRO A 257 -47.38 11.49 26.89
C PRO A 257 -47.30 10.27 27.81
N GLN A 258 -46.26 10.22 28.64
CA GLN A 258 -46.08 9.12 29.59
C GLN A 258 -47.09 9.27 30.74
N THR A 259 -47.96 8.27 30.86
CA THR A 259 -48.69 7.97 32.09
C THR A 259 -47.72 7.25 33.02
N THR A 260 -47.49 7.81 34.21
CA THR A 260 -46.60 7.31 35.29
C THR A 260 -45.08 7.44 35.08
N ASP A 261 -44.38 7.62 36.22
CA ASP A 261 -43.04 8.18 36.38
C ASP A 261 -41.91 7.61 35.49
N SER A 262 -41.13 8.54 34.92
CA SER A 262 -39.78 8.43 34.36
C SER A 262 -39.23 7.01 34.17
N GLN A 263 -39.53 6.36 33.04
CA GLN A 263 -38.82 5.14 32.63
C GLN A 263 -37.87 5.43 31.46
N THR A 264 -36.60 5.08 31.67
CA THR A 264 -35.52 5.18 30.66
C THR A 264 -35.83 4.24 29.49
N ILE A 265 -35.69 4.72 28.25
CA ILE A 265 -35.93 3.90 27.06
C ILE A 265 -34.93 2.75 27.00
N ARG A 266 -35.44 1.51 26.98
CA ARG A 266 -34.61 0.30 26.92
C ARG A 266 -34.17 0.02 25.48
N ARG A 267 -32.94 -0.46 25.30
CA ARG A 267 -32.37 -0.79 23.97
C ARG A 267 -33.20 -1.85 23.24
N GLN A 268 -33.68 -2.84 23.98
CA GLN A 268 -34.52 -3.92 23.45
C GLN A 268 -35.84 -3.38 22.89
N GLN A 269 -36.46 -2.40 23.55
CA GLN A 269 -37.70 -1.78 23.07
C GLN A 269 -37.50 -1.11 21.70
N VAL A 270 -36.38 -0.40 21.51
CA VAL A 270 -36.08 0.24 20.22
C VAL A 270 -35.71 -0.79 19.14
N ALA A 271 -34.99 -1.84 19.50
CA ALA A 271 -34.68 -2.95 18.59
C ALA A 271 -35.97 -3.64 18.10
N THR A 272 -36.91 -3.94 19.01
CA THR A 272 -38.22 -4.52 18.68
C THR A 272 -39.04 -3.59 17.79
N CYS A 273 -39.06 -2.28 18.06
CA CYS A 273 -39.76 -1.32 17.20
C CYS A 273 -39.18 -1.21 15.78
N LEU A 274 -37.93 -1.63 15.58
CA LEU A 274 -37.26 -1.70 14.28
C LEU A 274 -37.30 -3.12 13.68
N ASN A 275 -38.06 -4.03 14.29
CA ASN A 275 -38.15 -5.44 13.90
C ASN A 275 -36.78 -6.15 13.86
N MET A 276 -35.94 -5.92 14.88
CA MET A 276 -34.62 -6.55 15.00
C MET A 276 -34.40 -7.15 16.40
N SER A 277 -33.64 -8.25 16.47
CA SER A 277 -33.13 -8.75 17.74
C SER A 277 -32.13 -7.76 18.37
N LEU A 278 -31.98 -7.80 19.70
CA LEU A 278 -31.05 -6.91 20.40
C LEU A 278 -29.60 -7.11 19.93
N ARG A 279 -29.20 -8.37 19.70
CA ARG A 279 -27.86 -8.75 19.25
C ARG A 279 -27.59 -8.21 17.84
N THR A 280 -28.51 -8.43 16.91
CA THR A 280 -28.40 -7.96 15.53
C THR A 280 -28.40 -6.44 15.47
N PHE A 281 -29.27 -5.78 16.24
CA PHE A 281 -29.30 -4.32 16.33
C PHE A 281 -27.97 -3.73 16.84
N GLN A 282 -27.41 -4.29 17.92
CA GLN A 282 -26.12 -3.85 18.45
C GLN A 282 -24.96 -4.13 17.50
N ARG A 283 -24.94 -5.31 16.85
CA ARG A 283 -23.95 -5.67 15.82
C ARG A 283 -24.01 -4.70 14.64
N LYS A 284 -25.21 -4.45 14.09
CA LYS A 284 -25.41 -3.51 12.98
C LYS A 284 -25.01 -2.08 13.33
N LEU A 285 -25.36 -1.60 14.53
CA LEU A 285 -24.89 -0.30 14.98
C LEU A 285 -23.36 -0.25 15.11
N LYS A 286 -22.73 -1.30 15.62
CA LYS A 286 -21.27 -1.40 15.76
C LYS A 286 -20.55 -1.43 14.41
N LEU A 287 -21.12 -2.10 13.41
CA LEU A 287 -20.63 -2.09 12.03
C LEU A 287 -20.72 -0.70 11.39
N LEU A 288 -21.62 0.17 11.88
CA LEU A 288 -21.72 1.58 11.52
C LEU A 288 -20.94 2.49 12.48
N ASP A 289 -19.95 1.95 13.22
CA ASP A 289 -19.14 2.63 14.23
C ASP A 289 -19.94 3.37 15.33
N SER A 290 -21.19 2.95 15.53
CA SER A 290 -22.14 3.54 16.45
C SER A 290 -22.58 2.54 17.53
N ASN A 291 -23.33 3.02 18.51
CA ASN A 291 -24.02 2.16 19.46
C ASN A 291 -25.27 2.87 19.96
N PHE A 292 -26.19 2.10 20.55
CA PHE A 292 -27.44 2.65 21.04
C PHE A 292 -27.22 3.83 22.00
N GLN A 293 -26.24 3.74 22.90
CA GLN A 293 -26.00 4.78 23.90
C GLN A 293 -25.59 6.10 23.25
N LYS A 294 -24.70 6.07 22.26
CA LYS A 294 -24.28 7.24 21.48
C LYS A 294 -25.47 7.88 20.76
N ILE A 295 -26.31 7.07 20.12
CA ILE A 295 -27.51 7.56 19.41
C ILE A 295 -28.54 8.12 20.39
N TYR A 296 -28.77 7.43 21.51
CA TYR A 296 -29.69 7.84 22.57
C TYR A 296 -29.26 9.17 23.19
N ASP A 297 -27.98 9.31 23.55
CA ASP A 297 -27.44 10.55 24.12
C ASP A 297 -27.47 11.70 23.10
N SER A 298 -27.19 11.43 21.81
CA SER A 298 -27.34 12.40 20.71
C SER A 298 -28.78 12.91 20.60
N VAL A 299 -29.77 12.03 20.62
CA VAL A 299 -31.18 12.42 20.52
C VAL A 299 -31.63 13.20 21.76
N ARG A 300 -31.21 12.79 22.97
CA ARG A 300 -31.51 13.52 24.21
C ARG A 300 -30.91 14.91 24.18
N HIS A 301 -29.69 15.05 23.67
CA HIS A 301 -29.04 16.34 23.50
C HIS A 301 -29.79 17.24 22.51
N GLU A 302 -30.08 16.75 21.30
CA GLU A 302 -30.82 17.49 20.27
C GLU A 302 -32.21 17.94 20.77
N THR A 303 -32.95 17.03 21.43
CA THR A 303 -34.27 17.31 21.99
C THR A 303 -34.18 18.29 23.17
N CYS A 304 -33.10 18.22 23.96
CA CYS A 304 -32.86 19.13 25.06
C CYS A 304 -32.71 20.58 24.58
N LEU A 305 -31.94 20.81 23.51
CA LEU A 305 -31.76 22.15 22.95
C LEU A 305 -33.08 22.74 22.46
N GLN A 306 -33.93 21.92 21.84
CA GLN A 306 -35.28 22.32 21.42
C GLN A 306 -36.18 22.69 22.62
N LEU A 307 -36.12 21.91 23.70
CA LEU A 307 -36.93 22.16 24.91
C LEU A 307 -36.42 23.34 25.75
N ILE A 308 -35.12 23.59 25.78
CA ILE A 308 -34.53 24.70 26.55
C ILE A 308 -34.86 26.06 25.94
N ALA A 309 -34.99 26.12 24.61
CA ALA A 309 -35.45 27.31 23.89
C ALA A 309 -36.90 27.69 24.26
N ASN A 310 -37.72 26.73 24.72
CA ASN A 310 -39.08 26.99 25.17
C ASN A 310 -39.11 27.51 26.62
N GLN A 311 -39.45 28.78 26.79
CA GLN A 311 -39.44 29.47 28.08
C GLN A 311 -40.51 28.98 29.08
N LYS A 312 -41.53 28.25 28.60
CA LYS A 312 -42.64 27.76 29.44
C LYS A 312 -42.29 26.48 30.23
N LEU A 313 -41.15 25.85 29.94
CA LEU A 313 -40.72 24.61 30.59
C LEU A 313 -39.59 24.87 31.59
N ASN A 314 -39.81 24.48 32.85
CA ASN A 314 -38.77 24.52 33.87
C ASN A 314 -37.76 23.37 33.69
N PHE A 315 -36.54 23.53 34.22
CA PHE A 315 -35.47 22.55 34.00
C PHE A 315 -35.76 21.16 34.60
N ALA A 316 -36.58 21.09 35.65
CA ALA A 316 -37.02 19.81 36.22
C ALA A 316 -37.95 19.06 35.25
N GLN A 317 -38.91 19.76 34.62
CA GLN A 317 -39.79 19.19 33.60
C GLN A 317 -39.01 18.75 32.36
N ILE A 318 -38.00 19.53 31.94
CA ILE A 318 -37.13 19.16 30.82
C ILE A 318 -36.32 17.89 31.17
N SER A 319 -35.78 17.81 32.39
CA SER A 319 -35.08 16.63 32.89
C SER A 319 -35.93 15.37 32.78
N TYR A 320 -37.17 15.42 33.28
CA TYR A 320 -38.08 14.26 33.25
C TYR A 320 -38.55 13.93 31.83
N LYS A 321 -38.85 14.91 30.97
CA LYS A 321 -39.19 14.69 29.55
C LYS A 321 -38.07 14.03 28.75
N LEU A 322 -36.81 14.28 29.13
CA LEU A 322 -35.66 13.63 28.51
C LEU A 322 -35.37 12.26 29.13
N GLY A 323 -36.14 11.78 30.11
CA GLY A 323 -35.98 10.47 30.76
C GLY A 323 -34.83 10.40 31.77
N PHE A 324 -34.45 11.52 32.41
CA PHE A 324 -33.47 11.51 33.50
C PHE A 324 -34.15 11.12 34.82
N SER A 325 -33.43 10.40 35.67
CA SER A 325 -33.92 9.96 36.98
C SER A 325 -34.12 11.13 37.96
N ASN A 326 -33.31 12.20 37.84
CA ASN A 326 -33.48 13.43 38.60
C ASN A 326 -32.87 14.65 37.89
N PRO A 327 -33.28 15.88 38.27
CA PRO A 327 -32.75 17.12 37.70
C PRO A 327 -31.23 17.30 37.83
N SER A 328 -30.62 16.75 38.89
CA SER A 328 -29.16 16.83 39.10
C SER A 328 -28.38 16.01 38.07
N ALA A 329 -28.90 14.85 37.66
CA ALA A 329 -28.33 14.02 36.60
C ALA A 329 -28.44 14.72 35.23
N PHE A 330 -29.55 15.40 34.98
CA PHE A 330 -29.73 16.26 33.82
C PHE A 330 -28.73 17.42 33.80
N GLN A 331 -28.53 18.14 34.91
CA GLN A 331 -27.57 19.25 34.97
C GLN A 331 -26.14 18.80 34.70
N LYS A 332 -25.72 17.66 35.25
CA LYS A 332 -24.40 17.06 34.98
C LYS A 332 -24.26 16.65 33.51
N ALA A 333 -25.29 16.02 32.94
CA ALA A 333 -25.29 15.64 31.53
C ALA A 333 -25.27 16.87 30.61
N PHE A 334 -26.08 17.88 30.90
CA PHE A 334 -26.12 19.12 30.13
C PHE A 334 -24.81 19.90 30.21
N LYS A 335 -24.22 20.03 31.40
CA LYS A 335 -22.90 20.67 31.57
C LYS A 335 -21.82 19.89 30.83
N ARG A 336 -21.91 18.55 30.76
CA ARG A 336 -21.01 17.72 29.94
C ARG A 336 -21.20 17.96 28.45
N TRP A 337 -22.44 18.10 27.98
CA TRP A 337 -22.75 18.32 26.56
C TRP A 337 -22.40 19.75 26.10
N MET A 338 -22.81 20.76 26.86
CA MET A 338 -22.78 22.17 26.47
C MET A 338 -21.66 22.98 27.12
N LYS A 339 -20.90 22.36 28.05
CA LYS A 339 -19.83 23.00 28.85
C LYS A 339 -20.28 24.20 29.71
N THR A 340 -21.57 24.52 29.70
CA THR A 340 -22.20 25.59 30.48
C THR A 340 -23.42 25.04 31.23
N SER A 341 -23.90 25.76 32.25
CA SER A 341 -25.13 25.36 32.92
C SER A 341 -26.36 25.57 32.00
N PRO A 342 -27.46 24.80 32.17
CA PRO A 342 -28.71 25.03 31.44
C PRO A 342 -29.24 26.47 31.58
N SER A 343 -29.06 27.06 32.77
CA SER A 343 -29.47 28.44 33.07
C SER A 343 -28.63 29.46 32.30
N ASP A 344 -27.30 29.32 32.32
CA ASP A 344 -26.40 30.23 31.59
C ASP A 344 -26.61 30.14 30.08
N TYR A 345 -26.85 28.93 29.58
CA TYR A 345 -27.11 28.70 28.16
C TYR A 345 -28.45 29.35 27.72
N ARG A 346 -29.51 29.22 28.53
CA ARG A 346 -30.79 29.89 28.27
C ARG A 346 -30.64 31.42 28.32
N ASN A 347 -29.85 31.96 29.24
CA ASN A 347 -29.57 33.40 29.34
C ASN A 347 -28.74 33.92 28.15
N ARG A 348 -27.81 33.11 27.63
CA ARG A 348 -27.07 33.42 26.38
C ARG A 348 -27.97 33.41 25.15
N LEU A 349 -28.90 32.47 25.05
CA LEU A 349 -29.90 32.46 23.96
C LEU A 349 -30.82 33.69 24.00
N LEU A 350 -31.17 34.15 25.20
CA LEU A 350 -31.97 35.37 25.40
C LEU A 350 -31.20 36.64 25.00
N SER A 351 -29.89 36.69 25.29
CA SER A 351 -29.02 37.81 24.92
C SER A 351 -28.59 37.78 23.45
N SER A 352 -28.47 36.60 22.83
CA SER A 352 -28.18 36.43 21.39
C SER A 352 -29.40 36.74 20.51
N ALA A 353 -30.62 36.39 20.93
CA ALA A 353 -31.84 36.76 20.23
C ALA A 353 -32.06 38.29 20.18
N LEU A 354 -31.61 39.02 21.21
CA LEU A 354 -31.61 40.48 21.25
C LEU A 354 -30.52 41.14 20.38
N SER A 355 -29.46 40.39 20.03
CA SER A 355 -28.35 40.88 19.18
C SER A 355 -28.44 40.41 17.73
N GLN A 356 -29.27 39.39 17.43
CA GLN A 356 -29.52 38.87 16.07
C GLN A 356 -30.44 39.74 15.19
N GLN A 357 -31.00 40.84 15.71
CA GLN A 357 -31.61 41.86 14.86
C GLN A 357 -30.59 42.77 14.16
N ARG A 358 -29.30 42.71 14.52
CA ARG A 358 -28.36 43.77 14.10
C ARG A 358 -27.27 43.42 13.11
N ASN A 359 -26.90 42.17 12.84
CA ASN A 359 -25.84 41.90 11.86
C ASN A 359 -25.92 40.51 11.25
N LYS A 360 -26.28 40.45 9.97
CA LYS A 360 -25.86 39.42 9.02
C LYS A 360 -24.60 39.96 8.34
N PRO A 361 -23.53 39.16 8.22
CA PRO A 361 -23.07 38.86 6.87
C PRO A 361 -22.51 37.44 6.70
N ASP A 362 -22.46 37.04 5.43
CA ASP A 362 -21.98 35.76 4.89
C ASP A 362 -20.45 35.66 4.82
N ALA A 363 -19.98 34.40 4.76
CA ALA A 363 -18.74 33.88 4.15
C ALA A 363 -17.44 33.70 4.98
N ILE A 364 -16.96 32.45 4.91
CA ILE A 364 -15.61 31.88 5.21
C ILE A 364 -15.25 31.75 6.71
N ALA A 365 -15.54 30.59 7.30
CA ALA A 365 -15.18 30.26 8.67
C ALA A 365 -13.82 29.53 8.75
N THR A 366 -12.80 30.24 9.23
CA THR A 366 -11.65 29.65 9.93
C THR A 366 -12.13 29.00 11.24
N PRO A 367 -11.51 27.91 11.73
CA PRO A 367 -11.96 27.26 12.97
C PRO A 367 -11.60 28.13 14.19
N LEU A 368 -12.60 28.78 14.81
CA LEU A 368 -12.42 29.84 15.82
C LEU A 368 -12.01 29.37 17.23
N TRP A 369 -11.85 28.06 17.50
CA TRP A 369 -11.74 27.55 18.87
C TRP A 369 -10.37 27.76 19.53
N PHE A 370 -9.32 28.03 18.75
CA PHE A 370 -7.95 28.18 19.25
C PHE A 370 -7.48 29.64 19.41
N LEU A 371 -8.24 30.65 18.93
CA LEU A 371 -7.83 32.07 18.90
C LEU A 371 -7.65 32.74 20.27
N HIS A 372 -8.15 32.14 21.35
CA HIS A 372 -8.13 32.71 22.70
C HIS A 372 -7.45 31.81 23.75
N LEU A 373 -6.78 30.74 23.32
CA LEU A 373 -6.14 29.78 24.24
C LEU A 373 -4.66 30.10 24.44
N SER A 374 -4.16 29.93 25.67
CA SER A 374 -2.70 29.90 25.90
C SER A 374 -2.09 28.62 25.31
N ALA A 375 -0.77 28.60 25.10
CA ALA A 375 -0.08 27.44 24.51
C ALA A 375 -0.33 26.13 25.29
N GLU A 376 -0.31 26.17 26.62
CA GLU A 376 -0.61 25.01 27.47
C GLU A 376 -2.07 24.54 27.36
N GLN A 377 -3.02 25.48 27.32
CA GLN A 377 -4.45 25.17 27.17
C GLN A 377 -4.76 24.60 25.78
N LEU A 378 -4.08 25.10 24.75
CA LEU A 378 -4.17 24.59 23.39
C LEU A 378 -3.69 23.14 23.33
N GLN A 379 -2.53 22.85 23.90
CA GLN A 379 -1.96 21.50 23.93
C GLN A 379 -2.87 20.49 24.65
N LEU A 380 -3.42 20.86 25.81
CA LEU A 380 -4.38 20.04 26.56
C LEU A 380 -5.67 19.78 25.77
N GLN A 381 -6.21 20.80 25.10
CA GLN A 381 -7.40 20.62 24.26
C GLN A 381 -7.14 19.74 23.04
N ILE A 382 -5.97 19.88 22.39
CA ILE A 382 -5.58 19.02 21.26
C ILE A 382 -5.46 17.57 21.72
N GLN A 383 -4.79 17.31 22.85
CA GLN A 383 -4.68 15.96 23.41
C GLN A 383 -6.05 15.36 23.74
N HIS A 384 -6.94 16.14 24.35
CA HIS A 384 -8.30 15.68 24.65
C HIS A 384 -9.11 15.38 23.38
N LYS A 385 -8.96 16.19 22.31
CA LYS A 385 -9.61 15.92 21.02
C LYS A 385 -9.06 14.65 20.38
N LEU A 386 -7.73 14.51 20.31
CA LEU A 386 -7.07 13.31 19.78
C LEU A 386 -7.46 12.03 20.54
N ALA A 387 -7.63 12.10 21.86
CA ALA A 387 -8.07 10.96 22.68
C ALA A 387 -9.49 10.46 22.35
N ASN A 388 -10.33 11.30 21.73
CA ASN A 388 -11.71 10.95 21.36
C ASN A 388 -11.85 10.45 19.91
N ILE A 389 -10.74 10.21 19.22
CA ILE A 389 -10.70 9.74 17.84
C ILE A 389 -10.36 8.24 17.82
N SER A 390 -10.89 7.50 16.83
CA SER A 390 -10.60 6.07 16.69
C SER A 390 -9.10 5.82 16.46
N SER A 391 -8.60 4.64 16.86
CA SER A 391 -7.20 4.26 16.67
C SER A 391 -6.78 4.33 15.19
N PHE A 392 -7.65 3.90 14.28
CA PHE A 392 -7.39 3.92 12.84
C PHE A 392 -7.38 5.35 12.27
N SER A 393 -8.35 6.19 12.66
CA SER A 393 -8.37 7.61 12.30
C SER A 393 -7.10 8.33 12.80
N LEU A 394 -6.63 7.99 14.00
CA LEU A 394 -5.41 8.55 14.58
C LEU A 394 -4.16 8.09 13.82
N GLN A 395 -4.10 6.82 13.40
CA GLN A 395 -3.05 6.31 12.50
C GLN A 395 -3.03 7.07 11.16
N LEU A 396 -4.19 7.33 10.55
CA LEU A 396 -4.28 8.11 9.32
C LEU A 396 -3.81 9.56 9.50
N LEU A 397 -4.20 10.21 10.59
CA LEU A 397 -3.73 11.56 10.91
C LEU A 397 -2.22 11.59 11.16
N ARG A 398 -1.64 10.56 11.79
CA ARG A 398 -0.19 10.44 11.96
C ARG A 398 0.52 10.26 10.63
N LEU A 399 0.00 9.41 9.73
CA LEU A 399 0.52 9.27 8.37
C LEU A 399 0.47 10.60 7.62
N ALA A 400 -0.66 11.31 7.68
CA ALA A 400 -0.79 12.63 7.07
C ALA A 400 0.16 13.66 7.67
N ALA A 401 0.39 13.62 8.99
CA ALA A 401 1.36 14.48 9.68
C ALA A 401 2.81 14.15 9.35
N ALA A 402 3.13 12.90 9.02
CA ALA A 402 4.48 12.48 8.59
C ALA A 402 4.79 12.87 7.13
N VAL A 403 3.75 13.05 6.31
CA VAL A 403 3.87 13.52 4.91
C VAL A 403 3.83 15.06 4.83
N GLY A 404 2.96 15.71 5.60
CA GLY A 404 2.79 17.15 5.59
C GLY A 404 3.87 17.88 6.41
N GLN A 405 4.61 18.79 5.77
CA GLN A 405 5.54 19.67 6.49
C GLN A 405 4.78 20.81 7.20
N PRO A 406 5.24 21.26 8.38
CA PRO A 406 4.66 22.44 9.03
C PRO A 406 4.76 23.65 8.10
N GLY A 407 3.61 24.24 7.75
CA GLY A 407 3.53 25.40 6.86
C GLY A 407 3.40 25.13 5.36
N GLN A 408 3.42 23.88 4.85
CA GLN A 408 3.23 23.59 3.42
C GLN A 408 2.32 22.40 3.09
N SER A 409 1.40 22.69 2.14
CA SER A 409 0.60 21.82 1.27
C SER A 409 -0.40 20.86 1.92
N ALA A 410 -1.63 20.92 1.39
CA ALA A 410 -2.66 19.94 1.68
C ALA A 410 -2.24 18.57 1.12
N VAL A 411 -2.32 17.53 1.95
CA VAL A 411 -1.92 16.16 1.61
C VAL A 411 -3.03 15.50 0.79
N PRO A 412 -2.78 15.04 -0.44
CA PRO A 412 -3.80 14.34 -1.22
C PRO A 412 -4.32 13.10 -0.48
N VAL A 413 -5.63 12.98 -0.34
CA VAL A 413 -6.26 11.82 0.32
C VAL A 413 -6.05 10.55 -0.51
N ALA A 414 -5.89 10.67 -1.83
CA ALA A 414 -5.49 9.56 -2.71
C ALA A 414 -4.11 8.98 -2.34
N MET A 415 -3.14 9.83 -2.02
CA MET A 415 -1.83 9.39 -1.53
C MET A 415 -1.97 8.61 -0.22
N LEU A 416 -2.79 9.10 0.72
CA LEU A 416 -3.06 8.38 1.97
C LEU A 416 -3.78 7.04 1.72
N ALA A 417 -4.61 6.95 0.68
CA ALA A 417 -5.31 5.73 0.28
C ALA A 417 -4.30 4.67 -0.15
N ASP A 418 -3.34 5.05 -0.99
CA ASP A 418 -2.29 4.16 -1.49
C ASP A 418 -1.30 3.75 -0.41
N ILE A 419 -0.85 4.69 0.45
CA ILE A 419 0.06 4.38 1.56
C ILE A 419 -0.60 3.45 2.58
N SER A 420 -1.88 3.66 2.88
CA SER A 420 -2.60 2.85 3.86
C SER A 420 -3.16 1.54 3.29
N GLY A 421 -3.17 1.37 1.96
CA GLY A 421 -3.78 0.22 1.29
C GLY A 421 -5.31 0.18 1.40
N ASN A 422 -5.97 1.33 1.59
CA ASN A 422 -7.41 1.43 1.79
C ASN A 422 -8.07 2.28 0.70
N SER A 423 -9.31 1.97 0.34
CA SER A 423 -10.07 2.78 -0.63
C SER A 423 -10.27 4.22 -0.14
N LEU A 424 -10.22 5.19 -1.05
CA LEU A 424 -10.45 6.61 -0.77
C LEU A 424 -11.77 6.89 -0.01
N ALA A 425 -12.85 6.18 -0.36
CA ALA A 425 -14.14 6.27 0.33
C ALA A 425 -14.08 5.84 1.81
N ARG A 426 -13.22 4.87 2.13
CA ARG A 426 -12.97 4.43 3.51
C ARG A 426 -12.25 5.54 4.28
N LEU A 427 -11.25 6.18 3.68
CA LEU A 427 -10.51 7.26 4.32
C LEU A 427 -11.37 8.48 4.63
N SER A 428 -12.26 8.89 3.72
CA SER A 428 -13.18 10.01 3.97
C SER A 428 -14.09 9.78 5.19
N ILE A 429 -14.51 8.53 5.43
CA ILE A 429 -15.34 8.16 6.59
C ILE A 429 -14.51 8.28 7.89
N TYR A 430 -13.28 7.78 7.90
CA TYR A 430 -12.44 7.78 9.10
C TYR A 430 -11.79 9.14 9.39
N LEU A 431 -11.69 10.02 8.42
CA LEU A 431 -11.23 11.41 8.62
C LEU A 431 -12.36 12.33 9.10
N TRP A 432 -13.63 11.97 8.88
CA TRP A 432 -14.79 12.78 9.28
C TRP A 432 -14.86 13.11 10.79
N PRO A 433 -14.59 12.18 11.73
CA PRO A 433 -14.52 12.51 13.16
C PRO A 433 -13.45 13.57 13.49
N ALA A 434 -12.31 13.54 12.79
CA ALA A 434 -11.26 14.54 12.97
C ALA A 434 -11.69 15.92 12.41
N GLN A 435 -12.48 15.91 11.33
CA GLN A 435 -13.08 17.11 10.75
C GLN A 435 -14.16 17.71 11.68
N GLU A 436 -15.05 16.89 12.26
CA GLU A 436 -16.05 17.36 13.24
C GLU A 436 -15.40 17.98 14.47
N GLN A 437 -14.28 17.40 14.91
CA GLN A 437 -13.51 17.93 16.04
C GLN A 437 -12.64 19.13 15.68
N GLN A 438 -12.66 19.59 14.42
CA GLN A 438 -11.89 20.73 13.90
C GLN A 438 -10.39 20.58 14.12
N LEU A 439 -9.87 19.36 13.91
CA LEU A 439 -8.42 19.07 13.87
C LEU A 439 -7.84 19.17 12.45
N ILE A 440 -8.68 18.86 11.46
CA ILE A 440 -8.41 19.06 10.03
C ILE A 440 -9.47 19.98 9.45
N ASN A 441 -9.09 20.78 8.46
CA ASN A 441 -10.03 21.64 7.74
C ASN A 441 -11.01 20.79 6.94
N LYS A 442 -12.11 21.41 6.51
CA LYS A 442 -13.09 20.75 5.66
C LYS A 442 -12.42 20.29 4.37
N LEU A 443 -12.57 19.02 4.02
CA LEU A 443 -12.08 18.50 2.75
C LEU A 443 -12.86 19.19 1.61
N ASP A 444 -12.17 19.94 0.75
CA ASP A 444 -12.79 20.64 -0.38
C ASP A 444 -13.36 19.62 -1.35
N SER A 445 -14.68 19.67 -1.53
CA SER A 445 -15.47 18.71 -2.33
C SER A 445 -15.81 19.24 -3.73
N THR A 446 -15.21 20.37 -4.12
CA THR A 446 -15.48 21.06 -5.39
C THR A 446 -14.81 20.40 -6.59
N ASN A 447 -13.80 19.54 -6.37
CA ASN A 447 -13.19 18.67 -7.38
C ASN A 447 -13.04 17.26 -6.82
N THR A 448 -13.77 16.29 -7.36
CA THR A 448 -13.74 14.88 -6.93
C THR A 448 -12.36 14.23 -7.08
N ASP A 449 -11.50 14.80 -7.93
CA ASP A 449 -10.18 14.26 -8.26
C ASP A 449 -9.04 14.80 -7.37
N ASN A 450 -9.29 15.80 -6.51
CA ASN A 450 -8.27 16.47 -5.71
C ASN A 450 -8.72 16.75 -4.26
N LEU A 451 -9.22 15.71 -3.59
CA LEU A 451 -9.45 15.75 -2.14
C LEU A 451 -8.10 15.89 -1.41
N ALA A 452 -7.88 17.03 -0.75
CA ALA A 452 -6.66 17.29 -0.02
C ALA A 452 -6.94 17.60 1.46
N LEU A 453 -6.16 16.97 2.34
CA LEU A 453 -6.24 17.12 3.79
C LEU A 453 -5.29 18.23 4.24
N SER A 454 -5.81 19.18 5.01
CA SER A 454 -5.01 20.20 5.66
C SER A 454 -5.33 20.24 7.16
N PHE A 455 -4.30 20.41 7.99
CA PHE A 455 -4.48 20.52 9.44
C PHE A 455 -4.97 21.93 9.80
N CYS A 456 -5.82 22.04 10.82
CA CYS A 456 -6.30 23.34 11.28
C CYS A 456 -5.21 24.19 11.95
N HIS A 457 -4.18 23.56 12.50
CA HIS A 457 -3.09 24.22 13.23
C HIS A 457 -1.84 23.31 13.34
N ASP A 458 -0.63 23.88 13.22
CA ASP A 458 0.63 23.11 13.25
C ASP A 458 0.88 22.36 14.58
N ALA A 459 0.40 22.92 15.69
CA ALA A 459 0.40 22.23 16.99
C ALA A 459 -0.28 20.85 16.98
N VAL A 460 -1.23 20.60 16.06
CA VAL A 460 -1.84 19.27 15.90
C VAL A 460 -0.82 18.29 15.32
N ILE A 461 -0.04 18.71 14.33
CA ILE A 461 1.05 17.92 13.73
C ILE A 461 2.09 17.58 14.80
N VAL A 462 2.53 18.58 15.58
CA VAL A 462 3.49 18.39 16.68
C VAL A 462 2.96 17.42 17.75
N ALA A 463 1.67 17.53 18.11
CA ALA A 463 1.04 16.63 19.07
C ALA A 463 0.89 15.19 18.55
N LEU A 464 0.68 15.01 17.24
CA LEU A 464 0.63 13.69 16.62
C LEU A 464 2.03 13.04 16.57
N ALA A 465 3.06 13.83 16.25
CA ALA A 465 4.45 13.37 16.18
C ALA A 465 4.99 12.96 17.56
N SER A 466 4.69 13.72 18.62
CA SER A 466 5.15 13.44 19.99
C SER A 466 4.48 12.21 20.62
N ASN A 467 3.24 11.89 20.23
CA ASN A 467 2.50 10.74 20.74
C ASN A 467 2.71 9.43 19.95
N THR A 468 3.65 9.41 19.00
CA THR A 468 3.93 8.24 18.16
C THR A 468 5.18 7.51 18.68
N SER A 469 5.10 6.19 18.89
CA SER A 469 6.27 5.41 19.33
C SER A 469 7.34 5.36 18.25
N ALA A 470 8.60 5.12 18.62
CA ALA A 470 9.71 5.03 17.68
C ALA A 470 9.48 3.95 16.61
N GLU A 471 8.96 2.79 17.00
CA GLU A 471 8.60 1.69 16.09
C GLU A 471 7.53 2.11 15.07
N GLN A 472 6.45 2.75 15.54
CA GLN A 472 5.39 3.24 14.65
C GLN A 472 5.90 4.32 13.69
N ARG A 473 6.80 5.18 14.14
CA ARG A 473 7.40 6.23 13.32
C ARG A 473 8.28 5.64 12.22
N SER A 474 9.10 4.63 12.57
CA SER A 474 9.95 3.92 11.60
C SER A 474 9.11 3.24 10.51
N GLU A 475 8.06 2.52 10.91
CA GLU A 475 7.12 1.85 9.99
C GLU A 475 6.39 2.86 9.07
N GLN A 476 6.00 4.03 9.60
CA GLN A 476 5.36 5.08 8.81
C GLN A 476 6.29 5.62 7.72
N HIS A 477 7.53 5.94 8.08
CA HIS A 477 8.52 6.42 7.11
C HIS A 477 8.84 5.37 6.04
N TYR A 478 8.92 4.10 6.42
CA TYR A 478 9.09 3.01 5.47
C TYR A 478 7.93 2.94 4.45
N ARG A 479 6.68 2.99 4.91
CA ARG A 479 5.50 2.98 4.01
C ARG A 479 5.46 4.18 3.07
N ILE A 480 5.75 5.38 3.58
CA ILE A 480 5.78 6.60 2.78
C ILE A 480 6.90 6.53 1.73
N GLY A 481 8.10 6.09 2.11
CA GLY A 481 9.21 5.89 1.18
C GLY A 481 8.88 4.89 0.07
N SER A 482 8.22 3.77 0.42
CA SER A 482 7.77 2.76 -0.56
C SER A 482 6.75 3.29 -1.56
N TYR A 483 5.93 4.26 -1.16
CA TYR A 483 4.96 4.92 -2.04
C TYR A 483 5.70 5.84 -3.02
N TYR A 484 6.61 6.69 -2.52
CA TYR A 484 7.37 7.61 -3.38
C TYR A 484 8.26 6.89 -4.39
N GLN A 485 8.80 5.72 -4.02
CA GLN A 485 9.52 4.85 -4.95
C GLN A 485 8.63 4.37 -6.10
N ARG A 486 7.39 3.92 -5.82
CA ARG A 486 6.41 3.55 -6.85
C ARG A 486 5.95 4.74 -7.69
N ALA A 487 5.89 5.92 -7.09
CA ALA A 487 5.56 7.18 -7.77
C ALA A 487 6.75 7.79 -8.55
N GLN A 488 7.89 7.09 -8.65
CA GLN A 488 9.09 7.53 -9.36
C GLN A 488 9.67 8.88 -8.85
N GLN A 489 9.59 9.12 -7.53
CA GLN A 489 10.16 10.30 -6.87
C GLN A 489 11.32 9.91 -5.96
N PRO A 490 12.54 9.67 -6.52
CA PRO A 490 13.65 9.07 -5.80
C PRO A 490 14.16 9.92 -4.63
N GLN A 491 14.16 11.25 -4.78
CA GLN A 491 14.62 12.18 -3.73
C GLN A 491 13.74 12.11 -2.48
N LEU A 492 12.42 12.13 -2.65
CA LEU A 492 11.47 12.05 -1.53
C LEU A 492 11.45 10.64 -0.91
N ALA A 493 11.60 9.60 -1.72
CA ALA A 493 11.73 8.24 -1.23
C ALA A 493 12.95 8.10 -0.30
N LEU A 494 14.11 8.63 -0.71
CA LEU A 494 15.32 8.53 0.09
C LEU A 494 15.24 9.32 1.40
N GLN A 495 14.66 10.53 1.39
CA GLN A 495 14.45 11.32 2.60
C GLN A 495 13.69 10.54 3.67
N HIS A 496 12.66 9.79 3.28
CA HIS A 496 11.91 8.96 4.22
C HIS A 496 12.66 7.69 4.62
N PHE A 497 13.39 7.04 3.71
CA PHE A 497 14.21 5.89 4.06
C PHE A 497 15.35 6.23 5.04
N GLN A 498 15.92 7.43 4.97
CA GLN A 498 16.94 7.89 5.92
C GLN A 498 16.39 8.09 7.35
N LEU A 499 15.10 8.40 7.49
CA LEU A 499 14.43 8.56 8.78
C LEU A 499 14.00 7.24 9.42
N CYS A 500 14.16 6.11 8.72
CA CYS A 500 13.84 4.79 9.24
C CYS A 500 14.93 4.31 10.21
N ASP A 501 14.53 3.91 11.41
CA ASP A 501 15.40 3.16 12.32
C ASP A 501 15.31 1.68 11.98
N LEU A 502 16.40 1.13 11.43
CA LEU A 502 16.49 -0.25 10.96
C LEU A 502 16.34 -1.26 12.10
N THR A 503 16.74 -0.91 13.33
CA THR A 503 16.66 -1.82 14.49
C THR A 503 15.22 -2.09 14.91
N LEU A 504 14.30 -1.20 14.54
CA LEU A 504 12.88 -1.27 14.87
C LEU A 504 12.03 -1.83 13.72
N LEU A 505 12.63 -2.10 12.55
CA LEU A 505 11.92 -2.67 11.40
C LEU A 505 11.92 -4.21 11.47
N THR A 506 10.88 -4.80 10.89
CA THR A 506 10.83 -6.25 10.70
C THR A 506 11.85 -6.69 9.63
N ILE A 507 12.31 -7.93 9.72
CA ILE A 507 13.23 -8.52 8.73
C ILE A 507 12.65 -8.44 7.30
N GLU A 508 11.34 -8.60 7.15
CA GLU A 508 10.65 -8.47 5.85
C GLU A 508 10.72 -7.04 5.30
N ASN A 509 10.52 -6.03 6.15
CA ASN A 509 10.63 -4.63 5.75
C ASN A 509 12.06 -4.27 5.36
N ILE A 510 13.06 -4.80 6.06
CA ILE A 510 14.48 -4.58 5.72
C ILE A 510 14.81 -5.20 4.35
N LYS A 511 14.32 -6.42 4.07
CA LYS A 511 14.49 -7.06 2.75
C LYS A 511 13.82 -6.25 1.63
N SER A 512 12.62 -5.74 1.87
CA SER A 512 11.92 -4.93 0.90
C SER A 512 12.57 -3.55 0.71
N LEU A 513 13.14 -2.96 1.77
CA LEU A 513 13.94 -1.74 1.68
C LEU A 513 15.20 -1.93 0.83
N ASP A 514 15.93 -3.04 1.03
CA ASP A 514 17.07 -3.43 0.18
C ASP A 514 16.65 -3.52 -1.30
N GLN A 515 15.52 -4.18 -1.59
CA GLN A 515 14.99 -4.27 -2.95
C GLN A 515 14.63 -2.89 -3.51
N CYS A 516 14.03 -2.02 -2.71
CA CYS A 516 13.70 -0.65 -3.12
C CYS A 516 14.96 0.15 -3.47
N CYS A 517 16.01 0.07 -2.66
CA CYS A 517 17.29 0.72 -2.93
C CYS A 517 17.91 0.24 -4.26
N ARG A 518 17.86 -1.06 -4.55
CA ARG A 518 18.33 -1.61 -5.83
C ARG A 518 17.54 -1.08 -7.01
N VAL A 519 16.21 -1.06 -6.91
CA VAL A 519 15.36 -0.51 -7.97
C VAL A 519 15.66 0.97 -8.19
N LEU A 520 15.93 1.75 -7.15
CA LEU A 520 16.30 3.16 -7.30
C LEU A 520 17.62 3.35 -8.06
N ILE A 521 18.59 2.44 -7.90
CA ILE A 521 19.84 2.44 -8.66
C ILE A 521 19.56 2.11 -10.13
N ASP A 522 18.72 1.12 -10.41
CA ASP A 522 18.47 0.62 -11.78
C ASP A 522 17.55 1.53 -12.62
N THR A 523 16.62 2.26 -11.98
CA THR A 523 15.50 2.93 -12.67
C THR A 523 15.71 4.42 -12.99
N CYS A 524 16.75 5.06 -12.46
CA CYS A 524 16.82 6.52 -12.52
C CYS A 524 17.71 7.05 -13.66
N GLU A 525 17.21 8.10 -14.32
CA GLU A 525 18.00 9.19 -14.91
C GLU A 525 19.21 9.57 -14.03
N PRO A 526 20.29 10.17 -14.55
CA PRO A 526 21.52 10.39 -13.79
C PRO A 526 21.25 11.12 -12.47
N LEU A 527 21.23 10.37 -11.37
CA LEU A 527 21.04 10.88 -10.02
C LEU A 527 22.30 11.66 -9.61
N PRO A 528 22.17 12.72 -8.80
CA PRO A 528 23.32 13.41 -8.25
C PRO A 528 24.14 12.45 -7.37
N LEU A 529 25.48 12.54 -7.47
CA LEU A 529 26.42 11.63 -6.79
C LEU A 529 26.19 11.53 -5.28
N GLN A 530 25.79 12.63 -4.63
CA GLN A 530 25.47 12.65 -3.20
C GLN A 530 24.27 11.76 -2.85
N LEU A 531 23.20 11.82 -3.65
CA LEU A 531 22.02 10.99 -3.42
C LEU A 531 22.35 9.50 -3.65
N LEU A 532 23.18 9.23 -4.64
CA LEU A 532 23.60 7.88 -4.98
C LEU A 532 24.49 7.29 -3.85
N GLN A 533 25.38 8.10 -3.25
CA GLN A 533 26.13 7.72 -2.06
C GLN A 533 25.21 7.33 -0.89
N ASP A 534 24.18 8.14 -0.63
CA ASP A 534 23.23 7.90 0.45
C ASP A 534 22.40 6.62 0.24
N ILE A 535 22.04 6.29 -1.01
CA ILE A 535 21.34 5.04 -1.35
C ILE A 535 22.24 3.84 -1.06
N TYR A 536 23.51 3.87 -1.51
CA TYR A 536 24.46 2.79 -1.25
C TYR A 536 24.73 2.59 0.23
N GLN A 537 24.88 3.69 0.98
CA GLN A 537 25.05 3.61 2.43
C GLN A 537 23.84 2.94 3.09
N ARG A 538 22.62 3.30 2.69
CA ARG A 538 21.40 2.68 3.21
C ARG A 538 21.31 1.19 2.87
N LEU A 539 21.71 0.80 1.66
CA LEU A 539 21.71 -0.59 1.22
C LEU A 539 22.67 -1.44 2.08
N ILE A 540 23.88 -0.92 2.35
CA ILE A 540 24.85 -1.54 3.26
C ILE A 540 24.27 -1.67 4.68
N ASP A 541 23.65 -0.62 5.21
CA ASP A 541 23.05 -0.65 6.54
C ASP A 541 21.93 -1.72 6.63
N CYS A 542 21.15 -1.91 5.57
CA CYS A 542 20.14 -2.97 5.51
C CYS A 542 20.77 -4.37 5.53
N ARG A 543 21.83 -4.57 4.73
CA ARG A 543 22.52 -5.86 4.60
C ARG A 543 23.24 -6.26 5.88
N THR A 544 23.91 -5.31 6.54
CA THR A 544 24.54 -5.55 7.84
C THR A 544 23.52 -5.97 8.91
N GLN A 545 22.32 -5.36 8.92
CA GLN A 545 21.24 -5.76 9.84
C GLN A 545 20.62 -7.13 9.51
N LEU A 546 20.65 -7.56 8.24
CA LEU A 546 20.24 -8.90 7.85
C LEU A 546 21.25 -10.00 8.26
N GLY A 547 22.41 -9.59 8.80
CA GLY A 547 23.47 -10.48 9.26
C GLY A 547 24.53 -10.79 8.20
N ASP A 548 24.57 -10.05 7.09
CA ASP A 548 25.56 -10.27 6.04
C ASP A 548 26.96 -9.90 6.59
N HIS A 549 27.90 -10.85 6.47
CA HIS A 549 29.28 -10.64 6.89
C HIS A 549 30.06 -9.82 5.85
N LEU A 550 31.24 -9.34 6.26
CA LEU A 550 32.10 -8.49 5.43
C LEU A 550 32.37 -9.10 4.04
N ASP A 551 32.48 -10.43 3.94
CA ASP A 551 32.65 -11.17 2.68
C ASP A 551 31.51 -10.96 1.65
N GLN A 552 30.28 -10.81 2.12
CA GLN A 552 29.11 -10.56 1.26
C GLN A 552 28.97 -9.08 0.89
N LEU A 553 29.50 -8.18 1.73
CA LEU A 553 29.45 -6.73 1.52
C LEU A 553 30.56 -6.20 0.60
N GLN A 554 31.61 -6.99 0.32
CA GLN A 554 32.78 -6.56 -0.46
C GLN A 554 32.39 -5.94 -1.82
N SER A 555 31.42 -6.54 -2.51
CA SER A 555 30.91 -6.05 -3.81
C SER A 555 30.29 -4.65 -3.69
N LEU A 556 29.44 -4.46 -2.67
CA LEU A 556 28.76 -3.19 -2.41
C LEU A 556 29.75 -2.08 -1.99
N TYR A 557 30.76 -2.41 -1.19
CA TYR A 557 31.81 -1.46 -0.83
C TYR A 557 32.62 -1.02 -2.06
N LEU A 558 32.95 -1.93 -2.96
CA LEU A 558 33.66 -1.61 -4.20
C LEU A 558 32.83 -0.71 -5.13
N GLU A 559 31.52 -0.91 -5.20
CA GLU A 559 30.62 -0.03 -5.94
C GLU A 559 30.50 1.35 -5.29
N GLN A 560 30.41 1.43 -3.96
CA GLN A 560 30.26 2.69 -3.21
C GLN A 560 31.49 3.61 -3.29
N LEU A 561 32.71 3.05 -3.42
CA LEU A 561 33.97 3.79 -3.42
C LEU A 561 34.06 4.92 -4.47
N PRO A 562 33.93 4.65 -5.79
CA PRO A 562 34.03 5.70 -6.81
C PRO A 562 32.98 6.81 -6.62
N ILE A 563 31.79 6.44 -6.14
CA ILE A 563 30.70 7.38 -5.88
C ILE A 563 31.06 8.30 -4.71
N SER A 564 31.60 7.75 -3.62
CA SER A 564 31.98 8.50 -2.42
C SER A 564 33.14 9.46 -2.69
N ILE A 565 34.11 9.03 -3.51
CA ILE A 565 35.21 9.87 -3.98
C ILE A 565 34.67 11.02 -4.84
N GLY A 566 33.79 10.71 -5.80
CA GLY A 566 33.16 11.72 -6.66
C GLY A 566 32.26 12.71 -5.91
N ALA A 567 31.61 12.27 -4.84
CA ALA A 567 30.80 13.11 -3.96
C ALA A 567 31.64 13.96 -2.98
N GLY A 568 32.96 13.69 -2.87
CA GLY A 568 33.90 14.42 -2.00
C GLY A 568 33.96 13.94 -0.55
N ASN A 569 33.34 12.80 -0.22
CA ASN A 569 33.37 12.23 1.14
C ASN A 569 34.58 11.27 1.30
N LEU A 570 35.78 11.85 1.35
CA LEU A 570 37.03 11.10 1.35
C LEU A 570 37.21 10.25 2.62
N ALA A 571 36.75 10.73 3.78
CA ALA A 571 36.88 10.01 5.05
C ALA A 571 36.12 8.66 5.04
N LEU A 572 34.92 8.64 4.44
CA LEU A 572 34.16 7.39 4.29
C LEU A 572 34.88 6.43 3.34
N ALA A 573 35.44 6.94 2.24
CA ALA A 573 36.18 6.15 1.28
C ALA A 573 37.46 5.54 1.90
N GLU A 574 38.19 6.29 2.73
CA GLU A 574 39.35 5.80 3.48
C GLU A 574 38.98 4.63 4.40
N LEU A 575 37.90 4.77 5.17
CA LEU A 575 37.42 3.72 6.06
C LEU A 575 37.06 2.44 5.27
N ARG A 576 36.38 2.59 4.13
CA ARG A 576 36.02 1.45 3.27
C ARG A 576 37.22 0.77 2.63
N VAL A 577 38.25 1.53 2.27
CA VAL A 577 39.51 0.96 1.79
C VAL A 577 40.18 0.16 2.90
N ALA A 578 40.22 0.66 4.14
CA ALA A 578 40.78 -0.07 5.27
C ALA A 578 40.04 -1.39 5.52
N ASP A 579 38.70 -1.36 5.57
CA ASP A 579 37.86 -2.56 5.73
C ASP A 579 38.14 -3.62 4.65
N LEU A 580 38.31 -3.18 3.39
CA LEU A 580 38.55 -4.08 2.25
C LEU A 580 39.99 -4.63 2.21
N LEU A 581 40.97 -3.92 2.74
CA LEU A 581 42.36 -4.39 2.82
C LEU A 581 42.53 -5.56 3.81
N GLU A 582 41.71 -5.61 4.87
CA GLU A 582 41.70 -6.71 5.83
C GLU A 582 40.89 -7.93 5.33
N ALA A 583 40.09 -7.74 4.27
CA ALA A 583 39.19 -8.75 3.74
C ALA A 583 39.88 -9.73 2.77
N ARG A 584 39.32 -10.95 2.66
CA ARG A 584 39.73 -11.92 1.64
C ARG A 584 39.05 -11.60 0.31
N LEU A 585 39.72 -10.81 -0.52
CA LEU A 585 39.24 -10.40 -1.84
C LEU A 585 39.67 -11.37 -2.95
N THR A 586 38.78 -11.58 -3.92
CA THR A 586 39.14 -12.20 -5.20
C THR A 586 40.10 -11.32 -6.01
N LEU A 587 40.80 -11.89 -6.99
CA LEU A 587 41.74 -11.14 -7.83
C LEU A 587 41.07 -9.90 -8.50
N GLU A 588 39.83 -10.04 -8.95
CA GLU A 588 39.05 -8.97 -9.57
C GLU A 588 38.72 -7.83 -8.61
N GLN A 589 38.32 -8.20 -7.39
CA GLN A 589 38.05 -7.23 -6.33
C GLN A 589 39.33 -6.53 -5.88
N GLN A 590 40.47 -7.22 -5.82
CA GLN A 590 41.78 -6.62 -5.49
C GLN A 590 42.18 -5.57 -6.53
N VAL A 591 42.02 -5.87 -7.81
CA VAL A 591 42.29 -4.93 -8.90
C VAL A 591 41.34 -3.74 -8.85
N SER A 592 40.04 -3.97 -8.63
CA SER A 592 39.07 -2.87 -8.52
C SER A 592 39.34 -2.00 -7.29
N LEU A 593 39.72 -2.60 -6.15
CA LEU A 593 40.14 -1.87 -4.95
C LEU A 593 41.37 -1.01 -5.25
N ALA A 594 42.37 -1.56 -5.94
CA ALA A 594 43.58 -0.82 -6.26
C ALA A 594 43.30 0.40 -7.14
N VAL A 595 42.44 0.24 -8.14
CA VAL A 595 41.99 1.34 -9.00
C VAL A 595 41.28 2.42 -8.17
N HIS A 596 40.30 2.06 -7.35
CA HIS A 596 39.56 3.05 -6.55
C HIS A 596 40.40 3.68 -5.43
N HIS A 597 41.28 2.93 -4.79
CA HIS A 597 42.22 3.45 -3.81
C HIS A 597 43.21 4.43 -4.46
N SER A 598 43.66 4.16 -5.69
CA SER A 598 44.48 5.14 -6.43
C SER A 598 43.72 6.45 -6.66
N GLN A 599 42.43 6.40 -7.01
CA GLN A 599 41.59 7.58 -7.19
C GLN A 599 41.39 8.37 -5.89
N LEU A 600 41.26 7.68 -4.76
CA LEU A 600 41.22 8.31 -3.43
C LEU A 600 42.53 9.04 -3.12
N LEU A 601 43.68 8.40 -3.36
CA LEU A 601 44.99 9.00 -3.17
C LEU A 601 45.19 10.22 -4.08
N LEU A 602 44.69 10.19 -5.32
CA LEU A 602 44.70 11.36 -6.20
C LEU A 602 43.87 12.51 -5.64
N ALA A 603 42.68 12.23 -5.09
CA ALA A 603 41.84 13.24 -4.45
C ALA A 603 42.51 13.88 -3.20
N GLN A 604 43.40 13.15 -2.54
CA GLN A 604 44.24 13.63 -1.45
C GLN A 604 45.55 14.31 -1.90
N ASN A 605 45.80 14.45 -3.21
CA ASN A 605 47.05 14.92 -3.82
C ASN A 605 48.29 14.01 -3.60
N ASN A 606 48.10 12.73 -3.27
CA ASN A 606 49.17 11.73 -3.05
C ASN A 606 49.51 10.94 -4.32
N HIS A 607 49.89 11.65 -5.39
CA HIS A 607 50.06 11.09 -6.73
C HIS A 607 51.15 10.02 -6.85
N GLN A 608 52.26 10.18 -6.14
CA GLN A 608 53.36 9.20 -6.16
C GLN A 608 52.94 7.85 -5.56
N GLN A 609 52.18 7.88 -4.47
CA GLN A 609 51.68 6.67 -3.81
C GLN A 609 50.61 5.98 -4.65
N ALA A 610 49.72 6.77 -5.28
CA ALA A 610 48.72 6.24 -6.21
C ALA A 610 49.37 5.45 -7.37
N LEU A 611 50.42 6.04 -7.97
CA LEU A 611 51.14 5.43 -9.08
C LEU A 611 51.94 4.19 -8.66
N ALA A 612 52.61 4.23 -7.50
CA ALA A 612 53.31 3.08 -6.94
C ALA A 612 52.36 1.90 -6.66
N LEU A 613 51.17 2.19 -6.12
CA LEU A 613 50.15 1.18 -5.84
C LEU A 613 49.64 0.50 -7.12
N LEU A 614 49.36 1.28 -8.18
CA LEU A 614 48.93 0.73 -9.46
C LEU A 614 50.02 -0.09 -10.15
N ILE A 615 51.29 0.32 -10.07
CA ILE A 615 52.40 -0.44 -10.64
C ILE A 615 52.62 -1.77 -9.91
N ASN A 616 52.58 -1.76 -8.57
CA ASN A 616 52.74 -2.96 -7.76
C ASN A 616 51.61 -3.97 -8.02
N THR A 617 50.38 -3.50 -8.21
CA THR A 617 49.23 -4.36 -8.51
C THR A 617 49.24 -4.85 -9.96
N ALA A 618 49.63 -4.00 -10.93
CA ALA A 618 49.85 -4.39 -12.32
C ALA A 618 50.86 -5.54 -12.45
N THR A 619 51.99 -5.43 -11.74
CA THR A 619 53.11 -6.37 -11.83
C THR A 619 52.90 -7.64 -11.00
N GLY A 620 52.40 -7.51 -9.77
CA GLY A 620 52.17 -8.64 -8.88
C GLY A 620 50.90 -9.44 -9.22
N GLN A 621 49.74 -8.78 -9.22
CA GLN A 621 48.43 -9.45 -9.33
C GLN A 621 48.02 -9.67 -10.80
N CYS A 622 48.24 -8.66 -11.65
CA CYS A 622 47.87 -8.71 -13.07
C CYS A 622 48.96 -9.30 -13.98
N LYS A 623 50.13 -9.67 -13.44
CA LYS A 623 51.27 -10.26 -14.17
C LYS A 623 51.70 -9.47 -15.41
N ILE A 624 51.55 -8.15 -15.38
CA ILE A 624 52.06 -7.26 -16.42
C ILE A 624 53.58 -7.16 -16.24
N ALA A 625 54.33 -7.10 -17.35
CA ALA A 625 55.78 -6.96 -17.30
C ALA A 625 56.20 -5.72 -16.47
N PRO A 626 57.19 -5.86 -15.57
CA PRO A 626 57.60 -4.80 -14.66
C PRO A 626 57.94 -3.51 -15.40
N PHE A 627 57.49 -2.38 -14.87
CA PHE A 627 57.83 -1.06 -15.39
C PHE A 627 59.25 -0.71 -14.96
N ALA A 628 60.01 -0.10 -15.86
CA ALA A 628 61.35 0.41 -15.56
C ALA A 628 61.33 1.46 -14.44
N HIS A 629 62.35 1.42 -13.56
CA HIS A 629 62.46 2.33 -12.41
C HIS A 629 63.19 3.64 -12.72
N SER A 630 63.94 3.68 -13.83
CA SER A 630 64.63 4.87 -14.31
C SER A 630 64.05 5.34 -15.66
N ASP A 631 64.05 6.65 -15.91
CA ASP A 631 63.60 7.22 -17.18
C ASP A 631 64.44 6.71 -18.37
N SER A 632 65.72 6.39 -18.11
CA SER A 632 66.62 5.79 -19.09
C SER A 632 66.19 4.39 -19.51
N ASP A 633 65.84 3.54 -18.55
CA ASP A 633 65.40 2.17 -18.81
C ASP A 633 64.01 2.16 -19.48
N CYS A 634 63.14 3.14 -19.15
CA CYS A 634 61.84 3.30 -19.81
C CYS A 634 61.99 3.56 -21.31
N LEU A 635 62.96 4.38 -21.70
CA LEU A 635 63.23 4.68 -23.12
C LEU A 635 63.70 3.44 -23.88
N VAL A 636 64.58 2.64 -23.28
CA VAL A 636 65.06 1.38 -23.87
C VAL A 636 63.90 0.38 -24.04
N GLU A 637 63.03 0.27 -23.04
CA GLU A 637 61.86 -0.60 -23.10
C GLU A 637 60.87 -0.16 -24.20
N VAL A 638 60.56 1.14 -24.26
CA VAL A 638 59.64 1.70 -25.27
C VAL A 638 60.19 1.48 -26.68
N ALA A 639 61.49 1.69 -26.89
CA ALA A 639 62.15 1.45 -28.17
C ALA A 639 62.04 -0.02 -28.60
N ALA A 640 62.33 -0.97 -27.69
CA ALA A 640 62.22 -2.40 -27.98
C ALA A 640 60.77 -2.84 -28.32
N GLN A 641 59.77 -2.25 -27.67
CA GLN A 641 58.36 -2.54 -27.95
C GLN A 641 57.90 -1.96 -29.29
N LEU A 642 58.40 -0.78 -29.68
CA LEU A 642 58.11 -0.16 -30.98
C LEU A 642 58.76 -0.95 -32.12
N ASP A 643 60.02 -1.38 -31.97
CA ASP A 643 60.72 -2.22 -32.95
C ASP A 643 60.02 -3.57 -33.16
N GLY A 644 59.44 -4.14 -32.10
CA GLY A 644 58.62 -5.36 -32.19
C GLY A 644 57.34 -5.18 -33.00
N LEU A 645 56.77 -3.97 -33.02
CA LEU A 645 55.53 -3.64 -33.74
C LEU A 645 55.76 -3.18 -35.19
N GLU A 646 56.95 -2.64 -35.51
CA GLU A 646 57.33 -2.32 -36.90
C GLU A 646 57.51 -3.58 -37.77
N ASN A 647 57.73 -4.73 -37.16
CA ASN A 647 57.83 -6.04 -37.82
C ASN A 647 56.48 -6.70 -38.15
N LEU A 648 55.35 -6.02 -37.89
CA LEU A 648 54.02 -6.53 -38.27
C LEU A 648 53.82 -6.46 -39.79
N SER A 649 53.51 -7.60 -40.41
CA SER A 649 53.36 -7.73 -41.86
C SER A 649 52.12 -6.98 -42.41
N GLN A 650 52.20 -6.53 -43.66
CA GLN A 650 51.13 -5.76 -44.34
C GLN A 650 49.79 -6.52 -44.43
N SER A 651 49.81 -7.85 -44.40
CA SER A 651 48.62 -8.72 -44.35
C SER A 651 47.97 -8.77 -42.96
N GLN A 652 48.76 -8.73 -41.88
CA GLN A 652 48.23 -8.62 -40.52
C GLN A 652 47.56 -7.26 -40.33
N LEU A 653 48.14 -6.20 -40.91
CA LEU A 653 47.63 -4.81 -40.96
C LEU A 653 46.25 -4.68 -41.66
N GLU A 654 45.91 -5.55 -42.60
CA GLU A 654 44.59 -5.59 -43.24
C GLU A 654 43.55 -6.41 -42.45
N GLU A 655 43.95 -7.51 -41.78
CA GLU A 655 43.12 -8.22 -40.80
C GLU A 655 42.83 -7.36 -39.56
N PHE A 656 43.79 -6.51 -39.14
CA PHE A 656 43.68 -5.54 -38.03
C PHE A 656 42.57 -4.49 -38.21
N SER A 657 42.04 -4.35 -39.43
CA SER A 657 40.97 -3.39 -39.77
C SER A 657 39.56 -3.99 -39.65
N ARG A 658 39.46 -5.32 -39.51
CA ARG A 658 38.16 -6.02 -39.39
C ARG A 658 37.86 -6.29 -37.91
N PRO A 659 36.61 -6.08 -37.45
CA PRO A 659 36.21 -6.57 -36.13
C PRO A 659 36.34 -8.10 -36.15
N GLN A 660 37.26 -8.64 -35.35
CA GLN A 660 37.35 -10.09 -35.21
C GLN A 660 36.09 -10.60 -34.50
N THR A 661 35.54 -11.70 -35.02
CA THR A 661 34.33 -12.30 -34.48
C THR A 661 34.65 -13.20 -33.30
N SER A 662 34.08 -12.86 -32.15
CA SER A 662 33.64 -13.75 -31.07
C SER A 662 34.73 -14.48 -30.29
N LEU A 663 35.58 -13.74 -29.59
CA LEU A 663 36.25 -14.26 -28.39
C LEU A 663 35.81 -13.44 -27.19
N LYS A 664 34.94 -14.02 -26.35
CA LYS A 664 34.56 -13.44 -25.06
C LYS A 664 35.83 -13.06 -24.31
N LEU A 665 35.95 -11.78 -23.96
CA LEU A 665 37.07 -11.26 -23.18
C LEU A 665 37.24 -12.11 -21.92
N SER A 666 38.46 -12.56 -21.64
CA SER A 666 38.73 -13.13 -20.33
C SER A 666 38.61 -12.00 -19.30
N ALA A 667 37.92 -12.24 -18.18
CA ALA A 667 37.81 -11.26 -17.09
C ALA A 667 39.20 -10.74 -16.64
N PHE A 668 40.23 -11.58 -16.81
CA PHE A 668 41.63 -11.25 -16.55
C PHE A 668 42.20 -10.17 -17.48
N THR A 669 41.90 -10.23 -18.78
CA THR A 669 42.36 -9.20 -19.75
C THR A 669 41.67 -7.85 -19.51
N ALA A 670 40.39 -7.85 -19.11
CA ALA A 670 39.68 -6.62 -18.74
C ALA A 670 40.35 -5.90 -17.56
N MET A 671 40.74 -6.67 -16.53
CA MET A 671 41.44 -6.14 -15.36
C MET A 671 42.77 -5.47 -15.73
N GLN A 672 43.57 -6.12 -16.59
CA GLN A 672 44.85 -5.57 -17.06
C GLN A 672 44.66 -4.24 -17.81
N LEU A 673 43.68 -4.17 -18.71
CA LEU A 673 43.38 -2.96 -19.48
C LEU A 673 42.90 -1.81 -18.58
N ARG A 674 42.07 -2.10 -17.56
CA ARG A 674 41.56 -1.11 -16.62
C ARG A 674 42.65 -0.47 -15.77
N ILE A 675 43.60 -1.26 -15.26
CA ILE A 675 44.75 -0.72 -14.51
C ILE A 675 45.64 0.14 -15.42
N LEU A 676 45.94 -0.35 -16.63
CA LEU A 676 46.80 0.37 -17.56
C LEU A 676 46.20 1.73 -17.96
N GLN A 677 44.89 1.80 -18.20
CA GLN A 677 44.22 3.08 -18.46
C GLN A 677 44.46 4.08 -17.32
N GLN A 678 44.28 3.67 -16.07
CA GLN A 678 44.46 4.57 -14.92
C GLN A 678 45.92 5.00 -14.75
N ILE A 679 46.89 4.09 -14.98
CA ILE A 679 48.31 4.46 -15.00
C ILE A 679 48.58 5.52 -16.06
N ILE A 680 48.02 5.38 -17.27
CA ILE A 680 48.19 6.34 -18.37
C ILE A 680 47.62 7.72 -17.99
N GLU A 681 46.39 7.76 -17.49
CA GLU A 681 45.71 9.00 -17.10
C GLU A 681 46.50 9.77 -16.03
N ILE A 682 46.90 9.09 -14.95
CA ILE A 682 47.67 9.69 -13.84
C ILE A 682 49.04 10.15 -14.33
N SER A 683 49.73 9.33 -15.11
CA SER A 683 51.09 9.65 -15.59
C SER A 683 51.11 10.87 -16.50
N LEU A 684 50.08 11.02 -17.35
CA LEU A 684 49.92 12.19 -18.21
C LEU A 684 49.58 13.46 -17.43
N GLN A 685 48.81 13.37 -16.35
CA GLN A 685 48.49 14.52 -15.48
C GLN A 685 49.72 15.00 -14.69
N HIS A 686 50.62 14.10 -14.29
CA HIS A 686 51.79 14.40 -13.45
C HIS A 686 53.11 14.50 -14.21
N GLN A 687 53.07 14.81 -15.52
CA GLN A 687 54.26 15.05 -16.33
C GLN A 687 55.28 13.89 -16.31
N ARG A 688 54.80 12.63 -16.27
CA ARG A 688 55.63 11.42 -16.46
C ARG A 688 55.32 10.76 -17.81
N PRO A 689 55.68 11.40 -18.94
CA PRO A 689 55.28 10.95 -20.27
C PRO A 689 55.89 9.59 -20.65
N LEU A 690 57.12 9.28 -20.19
CA LEU A 690 57.80 8.01 -20.51
C LEU A 690 57.08 6.81 -19.91
N LEU A 691 56.61 6.94 -18.66
CA LEU A 691 55.83 5.90 -18.00
C LEU A 691 54.46 5.73 -18.67
N ALA A 692 53.82 6.84 -19.06
CA ALA A 692 52.57 6.79 -19.82
C ALA A 692 52.76 6.04 -21.15
N VAL A 693 53.86 6.28 -21.87
CA VAL A 693 54.15 5.63 -23.15
C VAL A 693 54.37 4.12 -22.97
N GLY A 694 55.16 3.72 -21.97
CA GLY A 694 55.35 2.30 -21.65
C GLY A 694 54.05 1.60 -21.27
N ALA A 695 53.10 2.29 -20.62
CA ALA A 695 51.77 1.77 -20.32
C ALA A 695 50.86 1.71 -21.56
N ILE A 696 50.88 2.73 -22.42
CA ILE A 696 50.11 2.78 -23.68
C ILE A 696 50.52 1.62 -24.59
N SER A 697 51.82 1.36 -24.76
CA SER A 697 52.33 0.27 -25.60
C SER A 697 51.87 -1.10 -25.11
N ARG A 698 51.95 -1.36 -23.79
CA ARG A 698 51.43 -2.60 -23.17
C ARG A 698 49.90 -2.72 -23.31
N MET A 699 49.17 -1.62 -23.16
CA MET A 699 47.71 -1.61 -23.30
C MET A 699 47.28 -1.87 -24.75
N PHE A 700 48.01 -1.30 -25.72
CA PHE A 700 47.78 -1.54 -27.13
C PHE A 700 47.98 -3.01 -27.49
N THR A 701 49.11 -3.61 -27.11
CA THR A 701 49.39 -5.04 -27.42
C THR A 701 48.36 -5.98 -26.81
N LEU A 702 47.89 -5.71 -25.58
CA LEU A 702 46.81 -6.48 -24.95
C LEU A 702 45.46 -6.28 -25.66
N SER A 703 45.16 -5.06 -26.11
CA SER A 703 43.91 -4.75 -26.82
C SER A 703 43.83 -5.37 -28.22
N LEU A 704 44.97 -5.77 -28.83
CA LEU A 704 44.97 -6.42 -30.14
C LEU A 704 44.21 -7.74 -30.17
N ASN A 705 44.15 -8.44 -29.03
CA ASN A 705 43.54 -9.76 -28.88
C ASN A 705 42.19 -9.71 -28.14
N ALA A 706 41.60 -8.53 -27.98
CA ALA A 706 40.48 -8.28 -27.08
C ALA A 706 39.28 -7.63 -27.82
N ASP A 707 38.08 -8.20 -27.68
CA ASP A 707 36.82 -7.72 -28.29
C ASP A 707 36.14 -6.56 -27.50
N ASP A 708 36.86 -5.81 -26.66
CA ASP A 708 36.31 -4.64 -25.98
C ASP A 708 36.55 -3.35 -26.78
N TYR A 709 35.49 -2.86 -27.42
CA TYR A 709 35.51 -1.64 -28.23
C TYR A 709 35.92 -0.39 -27.44
N LEU A 710 35.66 -0.32 -26.11
CA LEU A 710 35.91 0.87 -25.30
C LEU A 710 37.40 1.08 -25.05
N TYR A 711 38.04 0.07 -24.43
CA TYR A 711 39.48 0.10 -24.13
C TYR A 711 40.33 0.03 -25.39
N SER A 712 39.89 -0.72 -26.41
CA SER A 712 40.63 -0.83 -27.68
C SER A 712 40.60 0.47 -28.49
N SER A 713 39.49 1.21 -28.45
CA SER A 713 39.42 2.56 -29.02
C SER A 713 40.35 3.52 -28.28
N PHE A 714 40.31 3.53 -26.94
CA PHE A 714 41.17 4.37 -26.11
C PHE A 714 42.67 4.05 -26.33
N ALA A 715 43.03 2.76 -26.40
CA ALA A 715 44.39 2.30 -26.66
C ALA A 715 44.88 2.70 -28.06
N SER A 716 44.05 2.49 -29.08
CA SER A 716 44.41 2.85 -30.46
C SER A 716 44.59 4.35 -30.65
N ALA A 717 43.74 5.16 -29.99
CA ALA A 717 43.86 6.63 -30.04
C ALA A 717 45.17 7.11 -29.38
N HIS A 718 45.49 6.62 -28.19
CA HIS A 718 46.72 7.01 -27.48
C HIS A 718 47.98 6.44 -28.13
N PHE A 719 47.93 5.22 -28.68
CA PHE A 719 49.08 4.62 -29.36
C PHE A 719 49.39 5.31 -30.69
N SER A 720 48.36 5.81 -31.40
CA SER A 720 48.57 6.68 -32.58
C SER A 720 49.45 7.88 -32.25
N TRP A 721 49.27 8.48 -31.07
CA TRP A 721 50.12 9.57 -30.60
C TRP A 721 51.55 9.09 -30.38
N VAL A 722 51.75 7.96 -29.68
CA VAL A 722 53.09 7.37 -29.47
C VAL A 722 53.80 7.13 -30.81
N CYS A 723 53.12 6.53 -31.80
CA CYS A 723 53.70 6.31 -33.13
C CYS A 723 54.09 7.62 -33.84
N SER A 724 53.25 8.65 -33.74
CA SER A 724 53.53 9.94 -34.36
C SER A 724 54.67 10.69 -33.68
N TRP A 725 54.72 10.67 -32.34
CA TRP A 725 55.59 11.52 -31.53
C TRP A 725 56.92 10.84 -31.15
N PHE A 726 56.88 9.60 -30.66
CA PHE A 726 58.06 8.86 -30.21
C PHE A 726 58.77 8.16 -31.36
N ALA A 727 58.02 7.50 -32.25
CA ALA A 727 58.61 6.71 -33.35
C ALA A 727 58.79 7.51 -34.66
N GLY A 728 58.07 8.63 -34.84
CA GLY A 728 58.02 9.33 -36.13
C GLY A 728 57.35 8.52 -37.25
N ASN A 729 56.62 7.46 -36.91
CA ASN A 729 56.00 6.52 -37.86
C ASN A 729 54.58 6.99 -38.22
N ILE A 730 54.50 7.93 -39.16
CA ILE A 730 53.24 8.57 -39.62
C ILE A 730 52.26 7.53 -40.19
N LYS A 731 52.77 6.48 -40.85
CA LYS A 731 51.93 5.43 -41.45
C LYS A 731 51.18 4.67 -40.36
N MET A 732 51.88 4.21 -39.32
CA MET A 732 51.27 3.50 -38.21
C MET A 732 50.30 4.39 -37.42
N ALA A 733 50.67 5.66 -37.20
CA ALA A 733 49.78 6.64 -36.55
C ALA A 733 48.43 6.80 -37.28
N LYS A 734 48.46 6.96 -38.61
CA LYS A 734 47.22 7.06 -39.42
C LYS A 734 46.34 5.82 -39.29
N MET A 735 46.95 4.63 -39.26
CA MET A 735 46.22 3.37 -39.11
C MET A 735 45.57 3.24 -37.73
N CYS A 736 46.30 3.53 -36.67
CA CYS A 736 45.79 3.51 -35.30
C CYS A 736 44.66 4.55 -35.10
N SER A 737 44.80 5.75 -35.69
CA SER A 737 43.75 6.77 -35.71
C SER A 737 42.48 6.29 -36.41
N ALA A 738 42.61 5.66 -37.58
CA ALA A 738 41.48 5.12 -38.34
C ALA A 738 40.76 4.00 -37.56
N ARG A 739 41.52 3.09 -36.95
CA ARG A 739 40.97 2.02 -36.09
C ARG A 739 40.24 2.59 -34.87
N ALA A 740 40.82 3.57 -34.19
CA ALA A 740 40.19 4.22 -33.04
C ALA A 740 38.83 4.83 -33.41
N LEU A 741 38.76 5.59 -34.50
CA LEU A 741 37.51 6.19 -34.97
C LEU A 741 36.47 5.14 -35.41
N HIS A 742 36.91 4.05 -36.04
CA HIS A 742 36.01 2.96 -36.45
C HIS A 742 35.41 2.25 -35.22
N LEU A 743 36.23 1.90 -34.23
CA LEU A 743 35.76 1.25 -32.99
C LEU A 743 34.88 2.19 -32.17
N ALA A 744 35.23 3.48 -32.09
CA ALA A 744 34.45 4.48 -31.38
C ALA A 744 33.05 4.71 -31.98
N ARG A 745 32.90 4.60 -33.31
CA ARG A 745 31.60 4.73 -34.00
C ARG A 745 30.63 3.58 -33.71
N GLN A 746 31.13 2.44 -33.24
CA GLN A 746 30.29 1.31 -32.84
C GLN A 746 29.80 1.44 -31.38
N GLN A 747 30.07 2.56 -30.72
CA GLN A 747 29.74 2.83 -29.31
C GLN A 747 28.91 4.11 -29.12
N SER A 748 28.64 4.46 -27.85
CA SER A 748 27.92 5.66 -27.44
C SER A 748 28.60 6.96 -27.92
N ASP A 749 27.76 7.97 -28.19
CA ASP A 749 28.18 9.28 -28.73
C ASP A 749 29.22 10.00 -27.84
N SER A 750 29.18 9.80 -26.51
CA SER A 750 30.10 10.44 -25.56
C SER A 750 31.53 9.93 -25.68
N HIS A 751 31.73 8.61 -25.77
CA HIS A 751 33.06 8.01 -25.90
C HIS A 751 33.69 8.33 -27.26
N SER A 752 32.86 8.35 -28.30
CA SER A 752 33.28 8.82 -29.63
C SER A 752 33.76 10.26 -29.61
N ARG A 753 33.07 11.16 -28.90
CA ARG A 753 33.53 12.53 -28.68
C ARG A 753 34.83 12.59 -27.89
N GLN A 754 35.00 11.81 -26.82
CA GLN A 754 36.24 11.80 -26.04
C GLN A 754 37.44 11.33 -26.87
N CYS A 755 37.27 10.26 -27.64
CA CYS A 755 38.31 9.76 -28.55
C CYS A 755 38.67 10.80 -29.62
N GLN A 756 37.67 11.45 -30.22
CA GLN A 756 37.89 12.57 -31.15
C GLN A 756 38.62 13.71 -30.45
N LEU A 757 38.22 14.07 -29.24
CA LEU A 757 38.83 15.14 -28.47
C LEU A 757 40.29 14.83 -28.12
N ILE A 758 40.64 13.58 -27.78
CA ILE A 758 42.03 13.13 -27.59
C ILE A 758 42.82 13.27 -28.90
N LEU A 759 42.24 12.85 -30.03
CA LEU A 759 42.86 12.98 -31.35
C LEU A 759 43.03 14.45 -31.79
N TYR A 760 42.14 15.36 -31.35
CA TYR A 760 42.15 16.80 -31.71
C TYR A 760 42.96 17.69 -30.75
N THR A 761 42.82 17.51 -29.43
CA THR A 761 43.33 18.46 -28.41
C THR A 761 44.85 18.47 -28.27
N LYS A 762 45.54 17.43 -28.72
CA LYS A 762 47.00 17.33 -28.58
C LYS A 762 47.76 17.54 -29.89
N VAL A 763 47.10 18.13 -30.90
CA VAL A 763 47.74 18.66 -32.11
C VAL A 763 48.49 19.98 -31.81
N TYR A 764 48.24 20.63 -30.66
CA TYR A 764 48.99 21.81 -30.23
C TYR A 764 49.78 21.56 -28.94
N HIS A 765 51.09 21.78 -29.03
CA HIS A 765 52.09 21.91 -27.96
C HIS A 765 52.48 20.66 -27.18
N TRP A 766 53.40 19.88 -27.77
CA TRP A 766 54.73 19.65 -27.19
C TRP A 766 55.74 19.97 -28.33
N LEU A 767 57.01 20.27 -28.05
CA LEU A 767 58.01 20.64 -29.07
C LEU A 767 58.69 19.42 -29.69
N GLY A 768 58.88 19.43 -31.03
CA GLY A 768 59.88 18.63 -31.77
C GLY A 768 59.69 17.10 -31.83
N PRO A 769 59.71 16.45 -33.02
CA PRO A 769 59.76 15.00 -33.12
C PRO A 769 60.99 14.46 -32.37
N MET A 770 60.82 13.47 -31.49
CA MET A 770 61.93 12.82 -30.78
C MET A 770 62.97 12.26 -31.77
N THR A 771 62.57 11.92 -32.99
CA THR A 771 63.44 11.54 -34.11
C THR A 771 64.43 12.64 -34.53
N GLN A 772 64.06 13.92 -34.39
CA GLN A 772 64.93 15.06 -34.70
C GLN A 772 65.95 15.30 -33.58
N ALA A 773 65.55 15.10 -32.32
CA ALA A 773 66.46 15.12 -31.16
C ALA A 773 67.39 13.90 -31.14
N LEU A 774 66.89 12.70 -31.45
CA LEU A 774 67.66 11.47 -31.65
C LEU A 774 68.61 11.58 -32.84
N TYR A 775 68.19 12.22 -33.94
CA TYR A 775 69.08 12.50 -35.07
C TYR A 775 70.19 13.48 -34.66
N GLN A 776 69.87 14.57 -33.97
CA GLN A 776 70.86 15.52 -33.45
C GLN A 776 71.86 14.84 -32.48
N LEU A 777 71.38 14.00 -31.56
CA LEU A 777 72.22 13.23 -30.64
C LEU A 777 73.08 12.18 -31.37
N ARG A 778 72.52 11.45 -32.35
CA ARG A 778 73.28 10.50 -33.20
C ARG A 778 74.32 11.22 -34.05
N THR A 779 74.02 12.41 -34.59
CA THR A 779 74.99 13.22 -35.34
C THR A 779 76.10 13.78 -34.45
N SER A 780 75.84 14.09 -33.18
CA SER A 780 76.89 14.47 -32.21
C SER A 780 77.75 13.31 -31.71
N GLN A 781 77.29 12.06 -31.86
CA GLN A 781 78.03 10.85 -31.46
C GLN A 781 78.77 10.14 -32.61
N ALA A 782 78.58 10.56 -33.86
CA ALA A 782 79.45 10.12 -34.95
C ALA A 782 80.94 10.42 -34.68
N ASP A 783 81.23 11.30 -33.71
CA ASP A 783 82.57 11.62 -33.23
C ASP A 783 83.06 10.76 -32.03
N SER A 784 82.27 9.84 -31.46
CA SER A 784 82.74 8.98 -30.34
C SER A 784 82.10 7.58 -30.27
N ASN A 785 82.86 6.58 -30.71
CA ASN A 785 82.48 5.16 -30.74
C ASN A 785 82.62 4.47 -29.37
N SER A 786 81.50 4.01 -28.77
CA SER A 786 81.43 2.72 -28.04
C SER A 786 79.97 2.28 -27.80
N ALA A 787 79.64 1.03 -28.14
CA ALA A 787 78.25 0.59 -28.39
C ALA A 787 77.46 0.08 -27.16
N ALA A 788 78.09 -0.09 -25.99
CA ALA A 788 77.42 -0.62 -24.79
C ALA A 788 77.16 0.43 -23.71
N ASN A 789 78.04 1.43 -23.57
CA ASN A 789 77.82 2.60 -22.69
C ASN A 789 76.99 3.69 -23.37
N SER A 790 76.84 3.65 -24.70
CA SER A 790 76.10 4.64 -25.47
C SER A 790 74.60 4.59 -25.23
N TYR A 791 73.99 3.41 -25.06
CA TYR A 791 72.55 3.34 -24.76
C TYR A 791 72.22 3.98 -23.41
N ASN A 792 73.00 3.71 -22.35
CA ASN A 792 72.80 4.31 -21.02
C ASN A 792 73.15 5.81 -20.96
N MET A 793 74.15 6.27 -21.71
CA MET A 793 74.45 7.71 -21.84
C MET A 793 73.41 8.45 -22.70
N GLN A 794 72.99 7.86 -23.82
CA GLN A 794 71.96 8.44 -24.70
C GLN A 794 70.64 8.56 -23.96
N SER A 795 70.27 7.56 -23.18
CA SER A 795 69.08 7.59 -22.35
C SER A 795 69.18 8.64 -21.25
N SER A 796 70.35 8.84 -20.63
CA SER A 796 70.59 9.93 -19.66
C SER A 796 70.52 11.33 -20.28
N LEU A 797 71.06 11.52 -21.48
CA LEU A 797 71.02 12.79 -22.22
C LEU A 797 69.62 13.09 -22.75
N LEU A 798 68.88 12.08 -23.21
CA LEU A 798 67.48 12.23 -23.62
C LEU A 798 66.60 12.68 -22.45
N VAL A 799 66.85 12.15 -21.25
CA VAL A 799 66.13 12.51 -20.01
C VAL A 799 66.46 13.91 -19.52
N GLN A 800 67.66 14.44 -19.80
CA GLN A 800 67.98 15.85 -19.55
C GLN A 800 67.35 16.81 -20.57
N TYR A 801 66.98 16.31 -21.75
CA TYR A 801 66.46 17.11 -22.86
C TYR A 801 64.93 17.14 -22.92
N LEU A 802 64.28 16.04 -22.51
CA LEU A 802 62.84 15.94 -22.22
C LEU A 802 62.51 16.66 -20.91
#